data_AF-A0A1X2ZYW2-F1
#
_entry.id   AF-A0A1X2ZYW2-F1
#
_cell.length_a   1.000
_cell.length_b   1.000
_cell.length_c   1.000
_cell.angle_alpha   90.00
_cell.angle_beta   90.00
_cell.angle_gamma   90.00
#
_symmetry.space_group_name_H-M   'P 1'
#
loop_
_entity.id
_entity.type
_entity.pdbx_description
1 polymer ?
#
loop_
_entity_poly.entity_id
_entity_poly.type
_entity_poly.pdbx_seq_one_letter_code
_entity_poly.pdbx_strand_id
1 'polypeptide(L)'
;MSGTLGVKIPAESRRGEGGESQVRAFFSDTFQWCVMSKDLDFGTDLWVMPVNAEGVPSFAVLGVQVKKGASYFRYPKKDEQGNLVGWWFVFDANHEVSWTNGRIAHIVVLISDEGTMYWSKIESSQIDHSCQMPRILVRKDHVLKKTDEEELSEFACSTYEKSAFNGVVWNGLKNIKNQDRIRLAMLAPRVIAPHVNKHIDNLKGHEVLASLLYGNEYGLEWYWRAGSGSMADVAMQKGKRKDEAWASSDWCWKAAAAFYDYLDGQGGRLDELFSVAKSPEERAASAVMQFAFDIDNNDWSAALQHIEAVMTYDLYPVDKAWLLVHESWAMFELGRKDEAISAGSNAVSLCLQNPDDITANGICGVAVRLLWQYDWIWGNVKSSEKQVDVAAVIQSSDNPIFWWLELGERSIAGNAVSNRWLHSIGEREKNYSLKRHFTSLILQTAFLGDRGGWRRYCCMQAENAYVQIENGNEEGTDIVNVLEAFRRCSSRDDYRKALRSAIQRTSNSRIVEYAETVSLDESTHSTALNDLTLFQCIGDYLSADKADEVCRWCLTTMASVREYVRKVSATFNIPIELFKTLKACYMATSRDVQEEIEQWFLELPCVGESYASEAQNLTILFPESFWGDDNLAILLQRGDAGSLQQWYEYKQSSHDEESEAQWHVKVKSGQVDVIKRVDDAQKLSEDEIRRVSDCFSAYCAEAIASYEQSGVIAVHGVDHMLSAFLFCGYAHPELVDWDSFAKLMLSNAEALQDKRWPLKFLIHFSNELPDGIREELFSMLSCFVKSFEDKANIVYWLAYEAMASLCEDERQNIIDYLISNKRYNAVARIVQRFPAERYVQLMVTMLKMGPAGMCDTAAGALTKLELCNFGGVIVTETVEDIMANGTLAQKEWVAEAVIESTEEIPARMRERLIALEDSIGSSMRKALKEKLDV
;
A
#
# COMPACT_ATOMS: atom_id res chain seq x y z
N MET A 1 -49.62 8.03 81.02
CA MET A 1 -50.08 8.96 79.98
C MET A 1 -48.85 9.48 79.26
N SER A 2 -48.67 9.13 77.99
CA SER A 2 -47.50 9.50 77.18
C SER A 2 -47.72 10.89 76.59
N GLY A 3 -46.81 11.82 76.87
CA GLY A 3 -46.81 13.17 76.31
C GLY A 3 -46.25 13.18 74.89
N THR A 4 -47.03 13.69 73.94
CA THR A 4 -46.61 13.88 72.55
C THR A 4 -45.66 15.08 72.46
N LEU A 5 -44.37 14.82 72.25
CA LEU A 5 -43.37 15.82 71.87
C LEU A 5 -43.61 16.22 70.41
N GLY A 6 -44.23 17.37 70.17
CA GLY A 6 -44.33 17.95 68.84
C GLY A 6 -43.02 18.63 68.42
N VAL A 7 -42.40 18.16 67.35
CA VAL A 7 -41.22 18.80 66.74
C VAL A 7 -41.65 20.10 66.06
N LYS A 8 -41.03 21.22 66.44
CA LYS A 8 -41.26 22.54 65.82
C LYS A 8 -40.45 22.62 64.52
N ILE A 9 -41.12 22.54 63.37
CA ILE A 9 -40.47 22.75 62.07
C ILE A 9 -40.23 24.27 61.88
N PRO A 10 -38.97 24.70 61.62
CA PRO A 10 -38.64 26.11 61.36
C PRO A 10 -39.50 26.71 60.26
N ALA A 11 -39.84 27.99 60.39
CA ALA A 11 -40.64 28.71 59.37
C ALA A 11 -39.92 28.77 58.01
N GLU A 12 -38.58 28.76 58.02
CA GLU A 12 -37.74 28.74 56.81
C GLU A 12 -37.84 27.41 56.07
N SER A 13 -37.79 26.27 56.77
CA SER A 13 -37.96 24.94 56.18
C SER A 13 -39.34 24.78 55.51
N ARG A 14 -40.41 25.28 56.15
CA ARG A 14 -41.77 25.28 55.57
C ARG A 14 -41.91 26.18 54.34
N ARG A 15 -41.16 27.29 54.27
CA ARG A 15 -41.15 28.18 53.10
C ARG A 15 -40.38 27.58 51.92
N GLY A 16 -39.28 26.87 52.18
CA GLY A 16 -38.53 26.13 51.18
C GLY A 16 -39.38 25.03 50.52
N GLU A 17 -39.95 24.12 51.32
CA GLU A 17 -40.84 23.05 50.83
C GLU A 17 -42.05 23.58 50.05
N GLY A 18 -42.64 24.69 50.52
CA GLY A 18 -43.74 25.35 49.83
C GLY A 18 -43.35 26.03 48.52
N GLY A 19 -42.08 26.42 48.34
CA GLY A 19 -41.55 26.92 47.07
C GLY A 19 -41.30 25.79 46.09
N GLU A 20 -40.64 24.72 46.53
CA GLU A 20 -40.39 23.52 45.72
C GLU A 20 -41.69 22.91 45.20
N SER A 21 -42.73 22.82 46.05
CA SER A 21 -44.04 22.29 45.65
C SER A 21 -44.71 23.13 44.56
N GLN A 22 -44.55 24.45 44.62
CA GLN A 22 -45.11 25.37 43.63
C GLN A 22 -44.42 25.22 42.26
N VAL A 23 -43.09 25.13 42.25
CA VAL A 23 -42.32 24.93 41.01
C VAL A 23 -42.55 23.53 40.45
N ARG A 24 -42.62 22.51 41.29
CA ARG A 24 -43.00 21.14 40.89
C ARG A 24 -44.36 21.10 40.19
N ALA A 25 -45.37 21.76 40.76
CA ALA A 25 -46.70 21.84 40.15
C ALA A 25 -46.65 22.56 38.80
N PHE A 26 -45.84 23.62 38.66
CA PHE A 26 -45.69 24.29 37.38
C PHE A 26 -45.11 23.38 36.29
N PHE A 27 -43.98 22.70 36.57
CA PHE A 27 -43.37 21.77 35.60
C PHE A 27 -44.27 20.57 35.28
N SER A 28 -44.99 20.04 36.26
CA SER A 28 -45.92 18.92 36.07
C SER A 28 -47.20 19.34 35.32
N ASP A 29 -47.84 20.43 35.72
CA ASP A 29 -49.21 20.74 35.27
C ASP A 29 -49.21 21.67 34.05
N THR A 30 -48.22 22.56 33.96
CA THR A 30 -48.11 23.52 32.85
C THR A 30 -47.26 22.96 31.72
N PHE A 31 -46.07 22.43 32.02
CA PHE A 31 -45.19 21.82 30.99
C PHE A 31 -45.50 20.34 30.73
N GLN A 32 -46.26 19.66 31.61
CA GLN A 32 -46.49 18.20 31.48
C GLN A 32 -45.19 17.37 31.50
N TRP A 33 -44.17 17.89 32.19
CA TRP A 33 -42.86 17.24 32.33
C TRP A 33 -42.82 16.31 33.53
N CYS A 34 -41.94 15.32 33.49
CA CYS A 34 -41.76 14.39 34.61
C CYS A 34 -40.87 15.04 35.68
N VAL A 35 -41.36 15.14 36.92
CA VAL A 35 -40.56 15.58 38.08
C VAL A 35 -40.12 14.36 38.86
N MET A 36 -38.82 14.19 39.06
CA MET A 36 -38.24 13.04 39.77
C MET A 36 -38.22 13.26 41.29
N SER A 37 -38.42 12.19 42.06
CA SER A 37 -38.23 12.23 43.51
C SER A 37 -36.74 12.20 43.87
N LYS A 38 -36.36 12.97 44.90
CA LYS A 38 -35.02 12.93 45.50
C LYS A 38 -35.11 12.40 46.92
N ASP A 39 -34.21 11.48 47.29
CA ASP A 39 -34.09 10.95 48.65
C ASP A 39 -32.95 11.64 49.44
N LEU A 40 -32.06 12.37 48.75
CA LEU A 40 -30.89 13.07 49.30
C LEU A 40 -30.74 14.45 48.65
N ASP A 41 -30.28 15.43 49.43
CA ASP A 41 -30.04 16.81 48.96
C ASP A 41 -28.57 17.02 48.57
N PHE A 42 -28.34 17.39 47.31
CA PHE A 42 -27.01 17.61 46.72
C PHE A 42 -26.81 19.07 46.28
N GLY A 43 -27.62 20.01 46.78
CA GLY A 43 -27.56 21.41 46.37
C GLY A 43 -28.33 21.71 45.08
N THR A 44 -29.33 20.87 44.74
CA THR A 44 -30.31 21.08 43.66
C THR A 44 -31.70 20.68 44.18
N ASP A 45 -32.68 21.57 44.03
CA ASP A 45 -33.98 21.39 44.70
C ASP A 45 -34.91 20.42 43.97
N LEU A 46 -35.03 20.52 42.64
CA LEU A 46 -35.84 19.63 41.80
C LEU A 46 -35.05 19.09 40.62
N TRP A 47 -35.38 17.87 40.21
CA TRP A 47 -34.91 17.25 38.97
C TRP A 47 -36.11 17.06 38.05
N VAL A 48 -36.06 17.66 36.87
CA VAL A 48 -37.18 17.66 35.93
C VAL A 48 -36.71 17.13 34.58
N MET A 49 -37.50 16.26 33.96
CA MET A 49 -37.22 15.67 32.66
C MET A 49 -38.27 16.16 31.64
N PRO A 50 -37.84 16.90 30.59
CA PRO A 50 -38.72 17.31 29.52
C PRO A 50 -39.44 16.14 28.86
N VAL A 51 -40.70 16.36 28.50
CA VAL A 51 -41.56 15.40 27.80
C VAL A 51 -42.05 16.09 26.53
N ASN A 52 -41.92 15.43 25.38
CA ASN A 52 -42.37 16.01 24.11
C ASN A 52 -43.90 15.93 23.96
N ALA A 53 -44.44 16.51 22.88
CA ALA A 53 -45.87 16.56 22.62
C ALA A 53 -46.52 15.17 22.49
N GLU A 54 -45.75 14.15 22.12
CA GLU A 54 -46.18 12.75 22.03
C GLU A 54 -46.18 12.02 23.37
N GLY A 55 -45.79 12.67 24.47
CA GLY A 55 -45.70 12.07 25.80
C GLY A 55 -44.44 11.22 26.01
N VAL A 56 -43.44 11.34 25.13
CA VAL A 56 -42.16 10.65 25.23
C VAL A 56 -41.16 11.50 26.01
N PRO A 57 -40.57 10.98 27.11
CA PRO A 57 -39.54 11.70 27.85
C PRO A 57 -38.26 11.84 27.03
N SER A 58 -37.59 12.99 27.13
CA SER A 58 -36.33 13.26 26.42
C SER A 58 -35.13 12.51 27.01
N PHE A 59 -35.27 11.96 28.22
CA PHE A 59 -34.19 11.40 29.05
C PHE A 59 -33.07 12.39 29.40
N ALA A 60 -33.21 13.68 29.04
CA ALA A 60 -32.40 14.76 29.56
C ALA A 60 -32.98 15.24 30.90
N VAL A 61 -32.11 15.56 31.85
CA VAL A 61 -32.52 16.05 33.17
C VAL A 61 -32.12 17.51 33.30
N LEU A 62 -33.04 18.34 33.78
CA LEU A 62 -32.85 19.73 34.17
C LEU A 62 -32.83 19.83 35.69
N GLY A 63 -31.74 20.35 36.25
CA GLY A 63 -31.65 20.72 37.65
C GLY A 63 -32.31 22.09 37.89
N VAL A 64 -33.17 22.19 38.91
CA VAL A 64 -33.87 23.44 39.24
C VAL A 64 -33.60 23.79 40.70
N GLN A 65 -32.93 24.91 40.93
CA GLN A 65 -32.76 25.49 42.25
C GLN A 65 -33.91 26.47 42.55
N VAL A 66 -34.62 26.29 43.65
CA VAL A 66 -35.82 27.05 44.01
C VAL A 66 -35.57 27.87 45.27
N LYS A 67 -35.75 29.19 45.20
CA LYS A 67 -35.56 30.09 46.33
C LYS A 67 -36.79 30.99 46.52
N LYS A 68 -37.50 30.79 47.63
CA LYS A 68 -38.74 31.54 47.97
C LYS A 68 -38.54 32.52 49.12
N GLY A 69 -38.98 33.76 48.91
CA GLY A 69 -39.10 34.77 49.96
C GLY A 69 -38.32 36.07 49.69
N ALA A 70 -38.76 37.16 50.35
CA ALA A 70 -38.23 38.51 50.16
C ALA A 70 -36.71 38.70 50.31
N SER A 71 -36.00 37.79 51.00
CA SER A 71 -34.53 37.86 51.15
C SER A 71 -33.78 37.76 49.82
N TYR A 72 -34.31 37.01 48.85
CA TYR A 72 -33.68 36.82 47.53
C TYR A 72 -33.88 38.02 46.60
N PHE A 73 -34.72 38.99 46.99
CA PHE A 73 -35.01 40.21 46.24
C PHE A 73 -34.30 41.45 46.82
N ARG A 74 -33.40 41.27 47.80
CA ARG A 74 -32.71 42.38 48.51
C ARG A 74 -31.62 43.08 47.70
N TYR A 75 -31.12 42.46 46.63
CA TYR A 75 -30.02 42.98 45.82
C TYR A 75 -30.48 43.33 44.39
N PRO A 76 -31.21 44.44 44.19
CA PRO A 76 -31.70 44.83 42.88
C PRO A 76 -30.57 45.38 41.98
N LYS A 77 -30.57 44.98 40.71
CA LYS A 77 -29.83 45.64 39.64
C LYS A 77 -30.72 46.71 39.02
N LYS A 78 -30.20 47.93 38.89
CA LYS A 78 -30.86 49.03 38.19
C LYS A 78 -30.07 49.42 36.94
N ASP A 79 -30.76 49.92 35.91
CA ASP A 79 -30.12 50.51 34.74
C ASP A 79 -29.62 51.94 35.04
N GLU A 80 -28.99 52.57 34.05
CA GLU A 80 -28.47 53.95 34.14
C GLU A 80 -29.57 54.99 34.42
N GLN A 81 -30.83 54.66 34.15
CA GLN A 81 -32.01 55.51 34.35
C GLN A 81 -32.68 55.25 35.71
N GLY A 82 -32.12 54.33 36.52
CA GLY A 82 -32.64 53.97 37.83
C GLY A 82 -33.80 52.97 37.82
N ASN A 83 -34.18 52.43 36.66
CA ASN A 83 -35.22 51.41 36.55
C ASN A 83 -34.69 50.06 37.00
N LEU A 84 -35.53 49.29 37.71
CA LEU A 84 -35.19 47.92 38.10
C LEU A 84 -35.02 47.05 36.85
N VAL A 85 -33.92 46.31 36.77
CA VAL A 85 -33.61 45.33 35.72
C VAL A 85 -33.83 43.90 36.22
N GLY A 86 -33.50 43.63 37.48
CA GLY A 86 -33.60 42.31 38.09
C GLY A 86 -32.97 42.25 39.47
N TRP A 87 -32.67 41.05 39.94
CA TRP A 87 -32.05 40.81 41.25
C TRP A 87 -30.85 39.88 41.11
N TRP A 88 -29.79 40.16 41.87
CA TRP A 88 -28.61 39.31 41.93
C TRP A 88 -28.83 38.14 42.88
N PHE A 89 -28.74 36.92 42.35
CA PHE A 89 -28.68 35.69 43.12
C PHE A 89 -27.23 35.30 43.35
N VAL A 90 -26.84 35.14 44.62
CA VAL A 90 -25.46 34.85 45.04
C VAL A 90 -25.37 33.40 45.51
N PHE A 91 -24.30 32.70 45.16
CA PHE A 91 -24.01 31.31 45.54
C PHE A 91 -22.52 31.12 45.84
N ASP A 92 -22.12 29.96 46.36
CA ASP A 92 -20.72 29.66 46.69
C ASP A 92 -20.00 28.94 45.54
N ALA A 93 -18.66 28.84 45.65
CA ALA A 93 -17.82 28.21 44.64
C ALA A 93 -18.07 26.70 44.46
N ASN A 94 -18.57 26.01 45.49
CA ASN A 94 -18.88 24.58 45.37
C ASN A 94 -20.13 24.37 44.50
N HIS A 95 -21.15 25.21 44.69
CA HIS A 95 -22.34 25.22 43.84
C HIS A 95 -21.99 25.66 42.42
N GLU A 96 -21.10 26.63 42.25
CA GLU A 96 -20.61 27.01 40.91
C GLU A 96 -20.01 25.82 40.17
N VAL A 97 -19.04 25.13 40.78
CA VAL A 97 -18.40 23.93 40.20
C VAL A 97 -19.44 22.84 39.93
N SER A 98 -20.35 22.59 40.88
CA SER A 98 -21.37 21.55 40.74
C SER A 98 -22.36 21.83 39.59
N TRP A 99 -22.80 23.07 39.45
CA TRP A 99 -23.82 23.44 38.46
C TRP A 99 -23.24 23.70 37.06
N THR A 100 -21.97 24.12 36.96
CA THR A 100 -21.34 24.46 35.67
C THR A 100 -20.44 23.38 35.08
N ASN A 101 -19.80 22.54 35.91
CA ASN A 101 -18.97 21.43 35.44
C ASN A 101 -19.73 20.10 35.33
N GLY A 102 -20.99 20.04 35.80
CA GLY A 102 -21.83 18.85 35.73
C GLY A 102 -22.42 18.61 34.33
N ARG A 103 -22.83 17.35 34.04
CA ARG A 103 -23.50 16.96 32.78
C ARG A 103 -24.99 17.33 32.71
N ILE A 104 -25.48 18.10 33.68
CA ILE A 104 -26.89 18.48 33.82
C ILE A 104 -27.00 20.00 33.79
N ALA A 105 -27.87 20.51 32.92
CA ALA A 105 -28.20 21.93 32.87
C ALA A 105 -28.91 22.35 34.18
N HIS A 106 -28.60 23.53 34.69
CA HIS A 106 -29.23 24.06 35.90
C HIS A 106 -29.87 25.43 35.65
N ILE A 107 -31.05 25.64 36.25
CA ILE A 107 -31.68 26.96 36.35
C ILE A 107 -31.91 27.34 37.81
N VAL A 108 -31.99 28.63 38.07
CA VAL A 108 -32.48 29.17 39.35
C VAL A 108 -33.87 29.77 39.16
N VAL A 109 -34.78 29.49 40.09
CA VAL A 109 -36.13 30.05 40.16
C VAL A 109 -36.32 30.80 41.48
N LEU A 110 -36.52 32.12 41.39
CA LEU A 110 -36.85 32.98 42.53
C LEU A 110 -38.35 33.20 42.62
N ILE A 111 -38.94 32.96 43.78
CA ILE A 111 -40.39 33.11 44.00
C ILE A 111 -40.65 34.31 44.91
N SER A 112 -41.39 35.29 44.40
CA SER A 112 -41.83 36.47 45.16
C SER A 112 -42.89 36.12 46.21
N ASP A 113 -43.16 37.03 47.14
CA ASP A 113 -44.19 36.81 48.17
C ASP A 113 -45.60 36.74 47.55
N GLU A 114 -45.81 37.38 46.40
CA GLU A 114 -47.04 37.30 45.58
C GLU A 114 -47.13 35.99 44.78
N GLY A 115 -46.09 35.15 44.81
CA GLY A 115 -46.03 33.87 44.13
C GLY A 115 -45.54 33.94 42.67
N THR A 116 -45.01 35.08 42.22
CA THR A 116 -44.44 35.21 40.87
C THR A 116 -43.10 34.48 40.80
N MET A 117 -42.93 33.61 39.79
CA MET A 117 -41.71 32.81 39.58
C MET A 117 -40.83 33.47 38.52
N TYR A 118 -39.68 34.00 38.92
CA TYR A 118 -38.66 34.54 38.02
C TYR A 118 -37.56 33.51 37.83
N TRP A 119 -37.00 33.38 36.63
CA TRP A 119 -35.98 32.36 36.37
C TRP A 119 -34.77 32.86 35.58
N SER A 120 -33.65 32.15 35.71
CA SER A 120 -32.46 32.37 34.88
C SER A 120 -31.67 31.06 34.69
N LYS A 121 -30.98 30.93 33.55
CA LYS A 121 -30.05 29.82 33.26
C LYS A 121 -28.79 29.99 34.09
N ILE A 122 -28.22 28.91 34.60
CA ILE A 122 -26.91 28.93 35.26
C ILE A 122 -25.88 28.48 34.22
N GLU A 123 -25.19 29.44 33.60
CA GLU A 123 -24.15 29.22 32.59
C GLU A 123 -22.91 30.04 32.92
N SER A 124 -21.71 29.52 32.68
CA SER A 124 -20.45 30.23 33.00
C SER A 124 -20.36 31.62 32.38
N SER A 125 -20.97 31.84 31.21
CA SER A 125 -21.02 33.16 30.54
C SER A 125 -21.90 34.20 31.24
N GLN A 126 -22.83 33.76 32.11
CA GLN A 126 -23.77 34.60 32.84
C GLN A 126 -23.34 34.86 34.30
N ILE A 127 -22.29 34.18 34.76
CA ILE A 127 -21.78 34.32 36.13
C ILE A 127 -20.88 35.55 36.20
N ASP A 128 -21.19 36.43 37.13
CA ASP A 128 -20.41 37.62 37.43
C ASP A 128 -19.45 37.37 38.61
N HIS A 129 -18.16 37.41 38.32
CA HIS A 129 -17.07 37.25 39.30
C HIS A 129 -16.51 38.59 39.82
N SER A 130 -17.17 39.72 39.55
CA SER A 130 -16.71 41.04 40.03
C SER A 130 -16.80 41.21 41.56
N CYS A 131 -17.42 40.26 42.27
CA CYS A 131 -17.56 40.25 43.73
C CYS A 131 -16.96 38.97 44.34
N GLN A 132 -16.73 38.98 45.67
CA GLN A 132 -16.12 37.86 46.39
C GLN A 132 -16.88 36.53 46.26
N MET A 133 -18.20 36.58 46.06
CA MET A 133 -19.02 35.40 45.79
C MET A 133 -19.61 35.51 44.38
N PRO A 134 -19.61 34.41 43.60
CA PRO A 134 -20.21 34.37 42.27
C PRO A 134 -21.70 34.67 42.35
N ARG A 135 -22.20 35.39 41.34
CA ARG A 135 -23.60 35.80 41.28
C ARG A 135 -24.14 35.77 39.86
N ILE A 136 -25.44 35.59 39.76
CA ILE A 136 -26.16 35.61 38.49
C ILE A 136 -27.35 36.56 38.54
N LEU A 137 -27.64 37.21 37.43
CA LEU A 137 -28.76 38.14 37.33
C LEU A 137 -30.04 37.37 36.99
N VAL A 138 -31.04 37.44 37.87
CA VAL A 138 -32.40 36.99 37.58
C VAL A 138 -33.21 38.22 37.18
N ARG A 139 -33.59 38.30 35.90
CA ARG A 139 -34.22 39.51 35.35
C ARG A 139 -35.70 39.58 35.71
N LYS A 140 -36.21 40.79 35.91
CA LYS A 140 -37.63 41.01 36.28
C LYS A 140 -38.62 40.67 35.16
N ASP A 141 -38.16 40.66 33.91
CA ASP A 141 -38.94 40.36 32.72
C ASP A 141 -38.97 38.86 32.40
N HIS A 142 -38.08 38.07 33.00
CA HIS A 142 -38.00 36.61 32.85
C HIS A 142 -38.89 35.92 33.89
N VAL A 143 -40.21 35.99 33.67
CA VAL A 143 -41.22 35.29 34.47
C VAL A 143 -41.52 33.94 33.83
N LEU A 144 -41.43 32.86 34.61
CA LEU A 144 -41.61 31.49 34.14
C LEU A 144 -43.03 31.27 33.63
N LYS A 145 -43.18 30.95 32.34
CA LYS A 145 -44.46 30.82 31.61
C LYS A 145 -44.44 29.63 30.65
N LYS A 146 -45.64 29.23 30.17
CA LYS A 146 -45.80 28.14 29.17
C LYS A 146 -44.93 28.34 27.92
N THR A 147 -44.72 29.59 27.50
CA THR A 147 -43.89 29.95 26.34
C THR A 147 -42.41 29.60 26.49
N ASP A 148 -41.94 29.37 27.72
CA ASP A 148 -40.52 29.10 28.00
C ASP A 148 -40.19 27.60 27.90
N GLU A 149 -41.19 26.75 27.64
CA GLU A 149 -41.07 25.29 27.60
C GLU A 149 -40.04 24.83 26.56
N GLU A 150 -40.09 25.36 25.35
CA GLU A 150 -39.16 24.98 24.27
C GLU A 150 -37.73 25.40 24.63
N GLU A 151 -37.53 26.63 25.09
CA GLU A 151 -36.22 27.15 25.48
C GLU A 151 -35.59 26.35 26.63
N LEU A 152 -36.39 25.98 27.64
CA LEU A 152 -35.92 25.19 28.78
C LEU A 152 -35.66 23.73 28.40
N SER A 153 -36.44 23.18 27.47
CA SER A 153 -36.24 21.82 26.94
C SER A 153 -34.94 21.75 26.12
N GLU A 154 -34.72 22.72 25.23
CA GLU A 154 -33.47 22.83 24.47
C GLU A 154 -32.27 23.03 25.41
N PHE A 155 -32.41 23.85 26.45
CA PHE A 155 -31.37 24.05 27.43
C PHE A 155 -31.05 22.76 28.21
N ALA A 156 -32.07 22.00 28.63
CA ALA A 156 -31.89 20.69 29.27
C ALA A 156 -31.18 19.68 28.35
N CYS A 157 -31.55 19.66 27.07
CA CYS A 157 -30.93 18.77 26.08
C CYS A 157 -29.52 19.25 25.65
N SER A 158 -29.17 20.51 25.86
CA SER A 158 -27.88 21.06 25.44
C SER A 158 -26.68 20.46 26.19
N THR A 159 -26.91 19.89 27.37
CA THR A 159 -25.88 19.17 28.14
C THR A 159 -25.77 17.69 27.80
N TYR A 160 -26.70 17.16 27.00
CA TYR A 160 -26.58 15.82 26.41
C TYR A 160 -25.56 15.89 25.26
N GLU A 161 -24.46 15.16 25.39
CA GLU A 161 -23.34 15.22 24.44
C GLU A 161 -23.82 14.83 23.03
N LYS A 162 -23.93 15.79 22.11
CA LYS A 162 -23.51 15.52 20.73
C LYS A 162 -22.09 15.00 20.87
N SER A 163 -21.83 13.76 20.46
CA SER A 163 -20.49 13.14 20.51
C SER A 163 -19.43 14.20 20.22
N ALA A 164 -18.45 14.35 21.12
CA ALA A 164 -17.41 15.38 21.01
C ALA A 164 -16.64 15.31 19.68
N PHE A 165 -16.77 14.21 18.94
CA PHE A 165 -16.14 13.95 17.65
C PHE A 165 -17.03 14.35 16.44
N ASN A 166 -18.33 14.61 16.64
CA ASN A 166 -19.23 14.98 15.55
C ASN A 166 -19.09 16.47 15.20
N GLY A 167 -18.83 16.75 13.91
CA GLY A 167 -18.70 18.13 13.42
C GLY A 167 -17.38 18.83 13.80
N VAL A 168 -16.38 18.09 14.28
CA VAL A 168 -15.04 18.62 14.66
C VAL A 168 -14.34 19.33 13.50
N VAL A 169 -14.62 18.93 12.25
CA VAL A 169 -14.08 19.59 11.04
C VAL A 169 -14.49 21.06 10.95
N TRP A 170 -15.69 21.41 11.45
CA TRP A 170 -16.20 22.78 11.42
C TRP A 170 -15.93 23.52 12.74
N ASN A 171 -16.16 22.84 13.86
CA ASN A 171 -16.13 23.44 15.19
C ASN A 171 -14.75 23.39 15.85
N GLY A 172 -13.83 22.56 15.35
CA GLY A 172 -12.62 22.16 16.05
C GLY A 172 -12.91 21.28 17.26
N LEU A 173 -11.88 20.68 17.85
CA LEU A 173 -12.01 20.08 19.17
C LEU A 173 -11.95 21.19 20.24
N LYS A 174 -12.88 21.17 21.19
CA LYS A 174 -12.88 22.12 22.31
C LYS A 174 -11.91 21.64 23.40
N ASN A 175 -11.27 22.58 24.11
CA ASN A 175 -10.43 22.32 25.28
C ASN A 175 -9.14 21.49 25.03
N ILE A 176 -8.49 21.65 23.88
CA ILE A 176 -7.18 21.02 23.61
C ILE A 176 -6.09 21.67 24.48
N LYS A 177 -5.42 20.87 25.33
CA LYS A 177 -4.28 21.33 26.15
C LYS A 177 -3.16 21.79 25.23
N ASN A 178 -2.39 22.81 25.63
CA ASN A 178 -1.35 23.38 24.79
C ASN A 178 -0.30 22.35 24.35
N GLN A 179 0.08 21.43 25.25
CA GLN A 179 1.07 20.38 25.00
C GLN A 179 0.60 19.37 23.93
N ASP A 180 -0.72 19.13 23.80
CA ASP A 180 -1.26 18.14 22.86
C ASP A 180 -1.43 18.71 21.44
N ARG A 181 -1.36 20.05 21.27
CA ARG A 181 -1.72 20.72 20.02
C ARG A 181 -0.81 20.37 18.85
N ILE A 182 0.49 20.27 19.08
CA ILE A 182 1.47 19.96 18.03
C ILE A 182 1.23 18.53 17.54
N ARG A 183 1.13 17.58 18.49
CA ARG A 183 0.86 16.17 18.18
C ARG A 183 -0.48 15.99 17.48
N LEU A 184 -1.56 16.63 17.95
CA LEU A 184 -2.85 16.60 17.25
C LEU A 184 -2.79 17.23 15.85
N ALA A 185 -2.02 18.31 15.66
CA ALA A 185 -1.84 18.92 14.34
C ALA A 185 -1.14 17.98 13.35
N MET A 186 -0.28 17.08 13.83
CA MET A 186 0.43 16.10 13.00
C MET A 186 -0.36 14.81 12.77
N LEU A 187 -1.01 14.28 13.82
CA LEU A 187 -1.70 12.98 13.78
C LEU A 187 -3.14 13.05 13.27
N ALA A 188 -3.81 14.17 13.51
CA ALA A 188 -5.19 14.41 13.09
C ALA A 188 -5.36 15.85 12.58
N PRO A 189 -4.61 16.24 11.52
CA PRO A 189 -4.58 17.61 11.03
C PRO A 189 -5.96 18.15 10.70
N ARG A 190 -6.87 17.29 10.22
CA ARG A 190 -8.28 17.62 9.94
C ARG A 190 -9.05 18.25 11.12
N VAL A 191 -8.65 17.95 12.36
CA VAL A 191 -9.31 18.44 13.58
C VAL A 191 -8.80 19.82 14.01
N ILE A 192 -7.56 20.14 13.63
CA ILE A 192 -6.87 21.38 13.97
C ILE A 192 -6.97 22.41 12.84
N ALA A 193 -6.87 21.96 11.59
CA ALA A 193 -6.93 22.81 10.42
C ALA A 193 -8.30 23.50 10.34
N PRO A 194 -8.34 24.84 10.27
CA PRO A 194 -9.59 25.55 10.15
C PRO A 194 -10.21 25.30 8.77
N HIS A 195 -11.53 25.17 8.74
CA HIS A 195 -12.27 24.90 7.51
C HIS A 195 -12.21 26.09 6.54
N VAL A 196 -12.03 25.82 5.23
CA VAL A 196 -11.89 26.84 4.17
C VAL A 196 -13.02 27.87 4.12
N ASN A 197 -14.24 27.44 4.43
CA ASN A 197 -15.43 28.29 4.41
C ASN A 197 -15.68 29.05 5.73
N LYS A 198 -14.78 28.94 6.71
CA LYS A 198 -14.90 29.66 7.99
C LYS A 198 -14.15 30.99 7.89
N HIS A 199 -14.74 32.07 8.40
CA HIS A 199 -14.02 33.34 8.53
C HIS A 199 -12.92 33.19 9.60
N ILE A 200 -11.68 33.48 9.24
CA ILE A 200 -10.51 33.35 10.11
C ILE A 200 -9.78 34.69 10.10
N ASP A 201 -9.71 35.34 11.26
CA ASP A 201 -9.10 36.66 11.42
C ASP A 201 -7.57 36.57 11.61
N ASN A 202 -7.07 35.50 12.25
CA ASN A 202 -5.64 35.29 12.47
C ASN A 202 -5.33 33.80 12.66
N LEU A 203 -4.49 33.25 11.77
CA LEU A 203 -4.05 31.86 11.83
C LEU A 203 -2.93 31.65 12.86
N LYS A 204 -3.01 30.57 13.63
CA LYS A 204 -1.94 30.14 14.55
C LYS A 204 -0.99 29.16 13.89
N GLY A 205 0.24 29.04 14.38
CA GLY A 205 1.26 28.16 13.78
C GLY A 205 0.82 26.70 13.64
N HIS A 206 0.20 26.11 14.66
CA HIS A 206 -0.30 24.73 14.62
C HIS A 206 -1.48 24.54 13.66
N GLU A 207 -2.33 25.56 13.49
CA GLU A 207 -3.42 25.57 12.50
C GLU A 207 -2.86 25.59 11.07
N VAL A 208 -1.74 26.31 10.86
CA VAL A 208 -1.05 26.39 9.57
C VAL A 208 -0.37 25.07 9.24
N LEU A 209 0.38 24.50 10.19
CA LEU A 209 1.02 23.20 10.05
C LEU A 209 -0.01 22.12 9.71
N ALA A 210 -1.10 22.04 10.48
CA ALA A 210 -2.20 21.13 10.22
C ALA A 210 -2.84 21.37 8.84
N SER A 211 -3.00 22.62 8.42
CA SER A 211 -3.61 22.93 7.11
C SER A 211 -2.79 22.40 5.94
N LEU A 212 -1.47 22.52 6.02
CA LEU A 212 -0.56 21.97 5.02
C LEU A 212 -0.55 20.45 5.06
N LEU A 213 -0.45 19.85 6.26
CA LEU A 213 -0.47 18.40 6.44
C LEU A 213 -1.78 17.76 6.03
N TYR A 214 -2.90 18.49 6.08
CA TYR A 214 -4.20 17.99 5.61
C TYR A 214 -4.36 18.04 4.08
N GLY A 215 -3.47 18.74 3.35
CA GLY A 215 -3.59 18.92 1.90
C GLY A 215 -4.67 19.93 1.48
N ASN A 216 -4.98 20.90 2.33
CA ASN A 216 -6.01 21.90 2.03
C ASN A 216 -5.50 23.01 1.09
N GLU A 217 -5.60 22.76 -0.21
CA GLU A 217 -5.05 23.60 -1.30
C GLU A 217 -5.60 25.03 -1.35
N TYR A 218 -6.83 25.27 -0.86
CA TYR A 218 -7.57 26.50 -1.12
C TYR A 218 -7.33 27.65 -0.13
N GLY A 219 -6.57 27.43 0.96
CA GLY A 219 -6.53 28.38 2.10
C GLY A 219 -5.19 29.05 2.42
N LEU A 220 -4.05 28.42 2.18
CA LEU A 220 -2.71 28.90 2.63
C LEU A 220 -1.67 28.73 1.52
N GLU A 221 -1.70 27.57 0.87
CA GLU A 221 -0.81 27.21 -0.23
C GLU A 221 -0.93 28.13 -1.44
N TRP A 222 -2.17 28.39 -1.89
CA TRP A 222 -2.41 29.29 -3.01
C TRP A 222 -1.82 30.70 -2.77
N TYR A 223 -1.78 31.13 -1.50
CA TYR A 223 -1.20 32.41 -1.11
C TYR A 223 0.34 32.37 -1.01
N TRP A 224 0.94 31.28 -0.53
CA TRP A 224 2.40 31.13 -0.53
C TRP A 224 2.99 30.93 -1.94
N ARG A 225 2.19 30.41 -2.88
CA ARG A 225 2.55 30.30 -4.31
C ARG A 225 2.48 31.61 -5.10
N ALA A 226 1.53 32.49 -4.78
CA ALA A 226 1.25 33.69 -5.57
C ALA A 226 2.39 34.75 -5.55
N GLY A 227 3.39 34.62 -4.66
CA GLY A 227 4.47 35.59 -4.55
C GLY A 227 3.98 36.96 -4.05
N SER A 228 4.41 38.06 -4.68
CA SER A 228 4.02 39.44 -4.33
C SER A 228 2.85 39.97 -5.19
N GLY A 229 1.85 40.61 -4.58
CA GLY A 229 0.70 41.23 -5.26
C GLY A 229 -0.51 41.43 -4.34
N SER A 230 -1.63 41.98 -4.86
CA SER A 230 -2.83 42.31 -4.06
C SER A 230 -3.44 41.13 -3.31
N MET A 231 -3.25 39.92 -3.81
CA MET A 231 -3.70 38.67 -3.19
C MET A 231 -2.81 38.24 -2.02
N ALA A 232 -1.50 38.49 -2.12
CA ALA A 232 -0.56 38.31 -1.03
C ALA A 232 -0.77 39.36 0.07
N ASP A 233 -1.21 40.57 -0.28
CA ASP A 233 -1.55 41.62 0.68
C ASP A 233 -2.83 41.30 1.48
N VAL A 234 -3.80 40.58 0.88
CA VAL A 234 -4.97 40.02 1.59
C VAL A 234 -4.56 38.85 2.48
N ALA A 235 -3.60 38.03 2.07
CA ALA A 235 -3.04 36.96 2.91
C ALA A 235 -2.25 37.50 4.11
N MET A 236 -1.56 38.63 3.96
CA MET A 236 -0.91 39.36 5.06
C MET A 236 -1.89 39.84 6.14
N GLN A 237 -3.18 39.97 5.81
CA GLN A 237 -4.22 40.25 6.81
C GLN A 237 -4.63 39.00 7.62
N LYS A 238 -4.31 37.78 7.15
CA LYS A 238 -4.73 36.50 7.75
C LYS A 238 -3.58 35.67 8.36
N GLY A 239 -2.32 35.88 7.95
CA GLY A 239 -1.15 35.08 8.36
C GLY A 239 0.22 35.64 7.94
N LYS A 240 1.27 34.80 7.96
CA LYS A 240 2.67 35.16 7.62
C LYS A 240 3.08 34.69 6.22
N ARG A 241 4.02 35.40 5.58
CA ARG A 241 4.71 34.89 4.37
C ARG A 241 5.63 33.71 4.73
N LYS A 242 6.01 32.88 3.74
CA LYS A 242 6.90 31.73 3.96
C LYS A 242 8.21 32.11 4.69
N ASP A 243 8.89 33.16 4.24
CA ASP A 243 10.15 33.60 4.88
C ASP A 243 9.93 34.19 6.29
N GLU A 244 8.79 34.85 6.51
CA GLU A 244 8.39 35.35 7.83
C GLU A 244 7.95 34.23 8.79
N ALA A 245 7.39 33.15 8.24
CA ALA A 245 7.05 31.94 8.97
C ALA A 245 8.33 31.22 9.43
N TRP A 246 9.33 31.10 8.54
CA TRP A 246 10.65 30.61 8.92
C TRP A 246 11.36 31.50 9.94
N ALA A 247 11.23 32.82 9.83
CA ALA A 247 11.79 33.77 10.81
C ALA A 247 10.97 33.88 12.11
N SER A 248 9.83 33.19 12.22
CA SER A 248 8.94 33.28 13.38
C SER A 248 9.59 32.73 14.65
N SER A 249 9.17 33.24 15.81
CA SER A 249 9.51 32.66 17.11
C SER A 249 8.68 31.42 17.47
N ASP A 250 7.56 31.19 16.76
CA ASP A 250 6.68 30.03 16.93
C ASP A 250 7.19 28.88 16.07
N TRP A 251 7.52 27.75 16.72
CA TRP A 251 8.08 26.58 16.06
C TRP A 251 7.15 25.99 15.00
N CYS A 252 5.82 26.01 15.21
CA CYS A 252 4.89 25.45 14.23
C CYS A 252 4.85 26.24 12.92
N TRP A 253 5.12 27.56 12.96
CA TRP A 253 5.29 28.36 11.73
C TRP A 253 6.56 27.99 10.98
N LYS A 254 7.66 27.72 11.70
CA LYS A 254 8.91 27.22 11.10
C LYS A 254 8.70 25.85 10.47
N ALA A 255 8.08 24.93 11.20
CA ALA A 255 7.77 23.58 10.73
C ALA A 255 6.88 23.60 9.48
N ALA A 256 5.87 24.46 9.44
CA ALA A 256 5.03 24.65 8.26
C ALA A 256 5.82 25.15 7.03
N ALA A 257 6.75 26.10 7.23
CA ALA A 257 7.59 26.60 6.14
C ALA A 257 8.56 25.52 5.61
N ALA A 258 9.21 24.78 6.51
CA ALA A 258 10.11 23.68 6.13
C ALA A 258 9.36 22.54 5.42
N PHE A 259 8.17 22.19 5.91
CA PHE A 259 7.32 21.19 5.27
C PHE A 259 6.86 21.62 3.87
N TYR A 260 6.51 22.90 3.69
CA TYR A 260 6.18 23.43 2.38
C TYR A 260 7.37 23.37 1.40
N ASP A 261 8.58 23.69 1.87
CA ASP A 261 9.80 23.56 1.06
C ASP A 261 10.04 22.10 0.65
N TYR A 262 9.76 21.13 1.53
CA TYR A 262 9.81 19.70 1.18
C TYR A 262 8.78 19.30 0.13
N LEU A 263 7.52 19.76 0.22
CA LEU A 263 6.48 19.50 -0.79
C LEU A 263 6.84 20.04 -2.19
N ASP A 264 7.63 21.11 -2.25
CA ASP A 264 8.13 21.71 -3.49
C ASP A 264 9.51 21.14 -3.92
N GLY A 265 10.02 20.10 -3.25
CA GLY A 265 11.27 19.42 -3.60
C GLY A 265 12.55 20.16 -3.21
N GLN A 266 12.47 21.17 -2.34
CA GLN A 266 13.56 22.06 -1.91
C GLN A 266 14.09 21.68 -0.50
N GLY A 267 14.09 20.39 -0.15
CA GLY A 267 14.09 19.80 1.22
C GLY A 267 15.13 20.20 2.28
N GLY A 268 15.89 21.29 2.14
CA GLY A 268 17.04 21.62 2.98
C GLY A 268 16.78 22.27 4.35
N ARG A 269 15.54 22.47 4.81
CA ARG A 269 15.25 23.16 6.10
C ARG A 269 14.70 22.28 7.21
N LEU A 270 14.47 21.00 6.95
CA LEU A 270 13.88 20.09 7.92
C LEU A 270 14.86 19.69 9.02
N ASP A 271 16.12 19.42 8.66
CA ASP A 271 17.20 19.10 9.61
C ASP A 271 17.45 20.24 10.62
N GLU A 272 17.13 21.49 10.24
CA GLU A 272 17.27 22.66 11.11
C GLU A 272 16.17 22.72 12.19
N LEU A 273 15.02 22.07 12.01
CA LEU A 273 13.88 22.12 12.94
C LEU A 273 14.23 21.59 14.33
N PHE A 274 15.08 20.56 14.37
CA PHE A 274 15.55 19.97 15.61
C PHE A 274 16.35 20.97 16.45
N SER A 275 17.21 21.76 15.80
CA SER A 275 18.09 22.74 16.46
C SER A 275 17.35 23.94 17.04
N VAL A 276 16.18 24.28 16.46
CA VAL A 276 15.37 25.44 16.86
C VAL A 276 14.23 25.09 17.83
N ALA A 277 14.02 23.80 18.12
CA ALA A 277 13.03 23.31 19.08
C ALA A 277 13.44 23.63 20.53
N LYS A 278 12.56 24.30 21.28
CA LYS A 278 12.83 24.78 22.64
C LYS A 278 12.11 23.96 23.69
N SER A 279 10.85 23.59 23.45
CA SER A 279 10.05 22.83 24.39
C SER A 279 10.18 21.31 24.19
N PRO A 280 9.88 20.48 25.20
CA PRO A 280 9.88 19.02 25.05
C PRO A 280 8.96 18.52 23.92
N GLU A 281 7.79 19.15 23.75
CA GLU A 281 6.80 18.77 22.73
C GLU A 281 7.29 19.13 21.33
N GLU A 282 7.96 20.28 21.16
CA GLU A 282 8.59 20.69 19.89
C GLU A 282 9.72 19.73 19.51
N ARG A 283 10.50 19.25 20.49
CA ARG A 283 11.59 18.28 20.25
C ARG A 283 11.04 16.92 19.83
N ALA A 284 10.01 16.42 20.52
CA ALA A 284 9.34 15.18 20.13
C ALA A 284 8.78 15.26 18.71
N ALA A 285 8.05 16.34 18.40
CA ALA A 285 7.53 16.57 17.06
C ALA A 285 8.63 16.70 15.99
N SER A 286 9.73 17.38 16.30
CA SER A 286 10.88 17.50 15.38
C SER A 286 11.52 16.14 15.09
N ALA A 287 11.71 15.29 16.10
CA ALA A 287 12.28 13.96 15.90
C ALA A 287 11.37 13.04 15.09
N VAL A 288 10.05 13.09 15.31
CA VAL A 288 9.08 12.33 14.50
C VAL A 288 9.04 12.83 13.06
N MET A 289 9.13 14.16 12.84
CA MET A 289 9.27 14.71 11.51
C MET A 289 10.54 14.19 10.84
N GLN A 290 11.69 14.30 11.50
CA GLN A 290 12.97 13.82 10.98
C GLN A 290 12.94 12.33 10.66
N PHE A 291 12.37 11.51 11.55
CA PHE A 291 12.20 10.08 11.34
C PHE A 291 11.49 9.77 10.01
N ALA A 292 10.38 10.47 9.72
CA ALA A 292 9.64 10.25 8.47
C ALA A 292 10.48 10.55 7.21
N PHE A 293 11.43 11.48 7.30
CA PHE A 293 12.33 11.82 6.18
C PHE A 293 13.53 10.85 6.09
N ASP A 294 14.08 10.43 7.22
CA ASP A 294 15.17 9.46 7.25
C ASP A 294 14.72 8.12 6.65
N ILE A 295 13.51 7.65 6.98
CA ILE A 295 12.94 6.41 6.39
C ILE A 295 12.58 6.56 4.91
N ASP A 296 12.38 7.80 4.44
CA ASP A 296 12.19 8.07 3.01
C ASP A 296 13.48 7.81 2.22
N ASN A 297 14.63 8.04 2.84
CA ASN A 297 15.96 7.72 2.32
C ASN A 297 16.45 6.31 2.71
N ASN A 298 15.60 5.51 3.37
CA ASN A 298 15.95 4.18 3.90
C ASN A 298 17.09 4.19 4.96
N ASP A 299 17.33 5.33 5.64
CA ASP A 299 18.33 5.46 6.69
C ASP A 299 17.73 5.22 8.08
N TRP A 300 17.49 3.96 8.40
CA TRP A 300 16.90 3.54 9.68
C TRP A 300 17.83 3.77 10.88
N SER A 301 19.14 3.88 10.65
CA SER A 301 20.10 4.13 11.72
C SER A 301 20.07 5.60 12.15
N ALA A 302 20.05 6.54 11.20
CA ALA A 302 19.86 7.95 11.49
C ALA A 302 18.49 8.20 12.13
N ALA A 303 17.43 7.58 11.59
CA ALA A 303 16.08 7.66 12.14
C ALA A 303 16.04 7.28 13.63
N LEU A 304 16.70 6.17 13.99
CA LEU A 304 16.76 5.72 15.38
C LEU A 304 17.57 6.67 16.27
N GLN A 305 18.72 7.17 15.79
CA GLN A 305 19.55 8.10 16.55
C GLN A 305 18.82 9.40 16.89
N HIS A 306 18.03 9.94 15.96
CA HIS A 306 17.22 11.14 16.20
C HIS A 306 16.15 10.92 17.27
N ILE A 307 15.52 9.75 17.29
CA ILE A 307 14.55 9.38 18.33
C ILE A 307 15.24 9.21 19.69
N GLU A 308 16.32 8.44 19.76
CA GLU A 308 17.08 8.18 20.99
C GLU A 308 17.61 9.49 21.61
N ALA A 309 18.04 10.45 20.78
CA ALA A 309 18.51 11.76 21.25
C ALA A 309 17.44 12.52 22.05
N VAL A 310 16.17 12.45 21.62
CA VAL A 310 15.07 13.15 22.31
C VAL A 310 14.57 12.39 23.54
N MET A 311 14.69 11.07 23.54
CA MET A 311 14.30 10.23 24.69
C MET A 311 15.09 10.53 25.98
N THR A 312 16.18 11.31 25.90
CA THR A 312 16.96 11.79 27.05
C THR A 312 16.30 12.95 27.81
N TYR A 313 15.33 13.65 27.22
CA TYR A 313 14.63 14.76 27.86
C TYR A 313 13.48 14.27 28.77
N ASP A 314 13.05 15.14 29.68
CA ASP A 314 11.83 14.92 30.47
C ASP A 314 10.60 15.20 29.60
N LEU A 315 10.00 14.12 29.08
CA LEU A 315 8.87 14.15 28.15
C LEU A 315 7.56 13.81 28.85
N TYR A 316 6.48 14.43 28.40
CA TYR A 316 5.13 14.00 28.78
C TYR A 316 4.93 12.51 28.38
N PRO A 317 4.30 11.67 29.22
CA PRO A 317 4.20 10.23 28.97
C PRO A 317 3.69 9.83 27.59
N VAL A 318 2.75 10.57 27.01
CA VAL A 318 2.22 10.27 25.68
C VAL A 318 3.19 10.68 24.56
N ASP A 319 4.00 11.72 24.74
CA ASP A 319 5.07 12.07 23.77
C ASP A 319 6.19 11.03 23.82
N LYS A 320 6.52 10.53 25.02
CA LYS A 320 7.43 9.40 25.18
C LYS A 320 6.88 8.14 24.50
N ALA A 321 5.59 7.83 24.69
CA ALA A 321 4.94 6.71 24.01
C ALA A 321 5.00 6.87 22.49
N TRP A 322 4.81 8.09 22.00
CA TRP A 322 4.87 8.42 20.59
C TRP A 322 6.26 8.12 20.00
N LEU A 323 7.33 8.55 20.67
CA LEU A 323 8.71 8.24 20.26
C LEU A 323 9.03 6.74 20.36
N LEU A 324 8.56 6.06 21.40
CA LEU A 324 8.75 4.62 21.59
C LEU A 324 8.15 3.77 20.45
N VAL A 325 7.05 4.21 19.83
CA VAL A 325 6.50 3.55 18.63
C VAL A 325 7.47 3.62 17.46
N HIS A 326 8.11 4.78 17.25
CA HIS A 326 9.08 4.99 16.18
C HIS A 326 10.39 4.24 16.47
N GLU A 327 10.86 4.26 17.71
CA GLU A 327 12.00 3.46 18.17
C GLU A 327 11.74 1.97 17.92
N SER A 328 10.56 1.47 18.31
CA SER A 328 10.12 0.10 18.06
C SER A 328 10.18 -0.25 16.57
N TRP A 329 9.67 0.63 15.71
CA TRP A 329 9.67 0.42 14.27
C TRP A 329 11.09 0.38 13.69
N ALA A 330 11.95 1.36 14.00
CA ALA A 330 13.33 1.35 13.49
C ALA A 330 14.13 0.14 14.00
N MET A 331 14.00 -0.22 15.28
CA MET A 331 14.62 -1.41 15.83
C MET A 331 14.16 -2.70 15.11
N PHE A 332 12.88 -2.77 14.73
CA PHE A 332 12.36 -3.88 13.94
C PHE A 332 13.01 -3.95 12.54
N GLU A 333 13.11 -2.83 11.82
CA GLU A 333 13.72 -2.81 10.48
C GLU A 333 15.23 -3.15 10.51
N LEU A 334 15.90 -2.81 11.62
CA LEU A 334 17.31 -3.14 11.91
C LEU A 334 17.52 -4.54 12.53
N GLY A 335 16.46 -5.34 12.69
CA GLY A 335 16.53 -6.70 13.25
C GLY A 335 16.80 -6.78 14.76
N ARG A 336 16.69 -5.67 15.50
CA ARG A 336 16.84 -5.60 16.97
C ARG A 336 15.55 -6.05 17.67
N LYS A 337 15.25 -7.35 17.55
CA LYS A 337 13.99 -7.99 17.92
C LYS A 337 13.49 -7.69 19.34
N ASP A 338 14.28 -8.00 20.36
CA ASP A 338 13.83 -7.91 21.76
C ASP A 338 13.61 -6.45 22.18
N GLU A 339 14.43 -5.55 21.63
CA GLU A 339 14.35 -4.11 21.89
C GLU A 339 13.10 -3.50 21.23
N ALA A 340 12.77 -3.90 20.00
CA ALA A 340 11.54 -3.50 19.32
C ALA A 340 10.29 -3.90 20.13
N ILE A 341 10.22 -5.15 20.61
CA ILE A 341 9.09 -5.63 21.42
C ILE A 341 8.98 -4.84 22.74
N SER A 342 10.12 -4.56 23.38
CA SER A 342 10.18 -3.79 24.62
C SER A 342 9.66 -2.36 24.42
N ALA A 343 10.16 -1.66 23.39
CA ALA A 343 9.75 -0.30 23.07
C ALA A 343 8.25 -0.21 22.77
N GLY A 344 7.72 -1.09 21.91
CA GLY A 344 6.29 -1.16 21.59
C GLY A 344 5.42 -1.46 22.82
N SER A 345 5.84 -2.37 23.69
CA SER A 345 5.11 -2.71 24.92
C SER A 345 5.07 -1.55 25.92
N ASN A 346 6.19 -0.81 26.03
CA ASN A 346 6.27 0.38 26.88
C ASN A 346 5.38 1.51 26.35
N ALA A 347 5.30 1.69 25.03
CA ALA A 347 4.39 2.65 24.41
C ALA A 347 2.92 2.35 24.78
N VAL A 348 2.48 1.09 24.64
CA VAL A 348 1.13 0.65 25.04
C VAL A 348 0.87 0.96 26.52
N SER A 349 1.80 0.62 27.41
CA SER A 349 1.65 0.86 28.84
C SER A 349 1.48 2.35 29.17
N LEU A 350 2.25 3.23 28.54
CA LEU A 350 2.17 4.68 28.78
C LEU A 350 0.86 5.26 28.24
N CYS A 351 0.38 4.80 27.09
CA CYS A 351 -0.90 5.23 26.54
C CYS A 351 -2.08 4.83 27.44
N LEU A 352 -2.10 3.58 27.93
CA LEU A 352 -3.17 3.08 28.82
C LEU A 352 -3.25 3.83 30.17
N GLN A 353 -2.14 4.43 30.61
CA GLN A 353 -2.09 5.26 31.82
C GLN A 353 -2.62 6.69 31.59
N ASN A 354 -2.87 7.10 30.34
CA ASN A 354 -3.31 8.45 29.98
C ASN A 354 -4.57 8.44 29.07
N PRO A 355 -5.69 7.86 29.53
CA PRO A 355 -6.88 7.64 28.70
C PRO A 355 -7.62 8.92 28.27
N ASP A 356 -7.42 10.03 28.97
CA ASP A 356 -8.04 11.32 28.65
C ASP A 356 -7.40 12.02 27.44
N ASP A 357 -6.23 11.54 27.01
CA ASP A 357 -5.53 12.05 25.85
C ASP A 357 -5.96 11.30 24.58
N ILE A 358 -6.67 12.00 23.69
CA ILE A 358 -7.21 11.39 22.46
C ILE A 358 -6.10 10.84 21.56
N THR A 359 -4.92 11.47 21.55
CA THR A 359 -3.79 10.99 20.75
C THR A 359 -3.14 9.74 21.32
N ALA A 360 -3.25 9.51 22.63
CA ALA A 360 -2.78 8.28 23.26
C ALA A 360 -3.53 7.05 22.70
N ASN A 361 -4.80 7.19 22.33
CA ASN A 361 -5.57 6.11 21.71
C ASN A 361 -5.00 5.73 20.33
N GLY A 362 -4.70 6.72 19.49
CA GLY A 362 -4.08 6.49 18.18
C GLY A 362 -2.72 5.81 18.30
N ILE A 363 -1.85 6.33 19.18
CA ILE A 363 -0.51 5.78 19.45
C ILE A 363 -0.59 4.36 20.02
N CYS A 364 -1.53 4.11 20.93
CA CYS A 364 -1.77 2.76 21.46
C CYS A 364 -2.17 1.79 20.36
N GLY A 365 -3.09 2.19 19.48
CA GLY A 365 -3.53 1.35 18.37
C GLY A 365 -2.40 0.96 17.42
N VAL A 366 -1.52 1.88 17.02
CA VAL A 366 -0.35 1.52 16.19
C VAL A 366 0.67 0.66 16.94
N ALA A 367 0.91 0.92 18.24
CA ALA A 367 1.82 0.12 19.05
C ALA A 367 1.34 -1.34 19.14
N VAL A 368 0.03 -1.55 19.39
CA VAL A 368 -0.58 -2.88 19.42
C VAL A 368 -0.52 -3.56 18.04
N ARG A 369 -0.75 -2.81 16.95
CA ARG A 369 -0.59 -3.34 15.57
C ARG A 369 0.85 -3.78 15.27
N LEU A 370 1.85 -3.01 15.68
CA LEU A 370 3.27 -3.37 15.53
C LEU A 370 3.58 -4.64 16.30
N LEU A 371 3.20 -4.73 17.58
CA LEU A 371 3.39 -5.93 18.39
C LEU A 371 2.71 -7.16 17.80
N TRP A 372 1.50 -7.00 17.22
CA TRP A 372 0.81 -8.07 16.52
C TRP A 372 1.55 -8.53 15.26
N GLN A 373 2.10 -7.59 14.47
CA GLN A 373 2.96 -7.93 13.32
C GLN A 373 4.22 -8.68 13.77
N TYR A 374 4.85 -8.25 14.87
CA TYR A 374 6.03 -8.90 15.43
C TYR A 374 5.73 -10.33 15.89
N ASP A 375 4.56 -10.57 16.49
CA ASP A 375 4.14 -11.92 16.88
C ASP A 375 4.01 -12.85 15.66
N TRP A 376 3.38 -12.36 14.59
CA TRP A 376 3.27 -13.10 13.33
C TRP A 376 4.64 -13.44 12.72
N ILE A 377 5.56 -12.47 12.71
CA ILE A 377 6.87 -12.60 12.06
C ILE A 377 7.84 -13.47 12.88
N TRP A 378 7.87 -13.28 14.19
CA TRP A 378 8.87 -13.89 15.06
C TRP A 378 8.37 -15.07 15.89
N GLY A 379 7.08 -15.40 15.83
CA GLY A 379 6.48 -16.56 16.48
C GLY A 379 6.63 -16.58 18.00
N ASN A 380 6.78 -15.41 18.63
CA ASN A 380 7.27 -15.26 20.00
C ASN A 380 6.23 -15.56 21.09
N VAL A 381 4.99 -15.90 20.74
CA VAL A 381 3.94 -16.23 21.71
C VAL A 381 3.53 -17.71 21.68
N LYS A 382 4.51 -18.62 21.57
CA LYS A 382 4.34 -19.96 22.18
C LYS A 382 5.02 -20.08 23.54
N SER A 383 5.92 -19.16 23.89
CA SER A 383 6.75 -19.22 25.12
C SER A 383 6.33 -18.24 26.22
N SER A 384 5.51 -17.21 25.90
CA SER A 384 4.86 -16.35 26.89
C SER A 384 3.35 -16.44 26.69
N GLU A 385 2.57 -16.67 27.73
CA GLU A 385 1.11 -16.94 27.67
C GLU A 385 0.22 -15.77 27.15
N LYS A 386 0.76 -14.80 26.40
CA LYS A 386 0.04 -13.58 26.00
C LYS A 386 0.14 -13.33 24.49
N GLN A 387 -0.69 -14.05 23.73
CA GLN A 387 -0.90 -13.69 22.32
C GLN A 387 -1.52 -12.30 22.31
N VAL A 388 -1.07 -11.42 21.41
CA VAL A 388 -1.79 -10.15 21.21
C VAL A 388 -3.14 -10.53 20.64
N ASP A 389 -4.18 -10.43 21.46
CA ASP A 389 -5.55 -10.80 21.12
C ASP A 389 -6.00 -9.96 19.93
N VAL A 390 -6.55 -10.62 18.89
CA VAL A 390 -7.15 -9.95 17.73
C VAL A 390 -8.22 -8.95 18.20
N ALA A 391 -8.97 -9.26 19.26
CA ALA A 391 -9.92 -8.32 19.84
C ALA A 391 -9.24 -7.04 20.38
N ALA A 392 -8.06 -7.17 21.00
CA ALA A 392 -7.29 -6.02 21.47
C ALA A 392 -6.74 -5.17 20.30
N VAL A 393 -6.31 -5.81 19.20
CA VAL A 393 -5.91 -5.08 17.98
C VAL A 393 -7.09 -4.30 17.40
N ILE A 394 -8.27 -4.93 17.30
CA ILE A 394 -9.48 -4.30 16.77
C ILE A 394 -9.93 -3.15 17.66
N GLN A 395 -10.06 -3.37 18.98
CA GLN A 395 -10.52 -2.35 19.92
C GLN A 395 -9.57 -1.16 20.00
N SER A 396 -8.26 -1.40 20.00
CA SER A 396 -7.28 -0.30 20.02
C SER A 396 -7.22 0.47 18.68
N SER A 397 -7.56 -0.18 17.57
CA SER A 397 -7.66 0.44 16.25
C SER A 397 -8.96 1.23 16.04
N ASP A 398 -10.03 0.87 16.74
CA ASP A 398 -11.34 1.52 16.64
C ASP A 398 -11.39 2.80 17.48
N ASN A 399 -10.70 3.85 17.01
CA ASN A 399 -10.62 5.11 17.72
C ASN A 399 -10.65 6.34 16.78
N PRO A 400 -10.94 7.54 17.32
CA PRO A 400 -11.13 8.74 16.51
C PRO A 400 -9.96 9.11 15.59
N ILE A 401 -8.71 8.85 16.01
CA ILE A 401 -7.53 9.17 15.19
C ILE A 401 -7.57 8.36 13.88
N PHE A 402 -7.82 7.05 13.95
CA PHE A 402 -7.96 6.21 12.76
C PHE A 402 -9.21 6.55 11.94
N TRP A 403 -10.34 6.84 12.59
CA TRP A 403 -11.56 7.24 11.86
C TRP A 403 -11.34 8.50 11.03
N TRP A 404 -10.60 9.49 11.54
CA TRP A 404 -10.30 10.72 10.81
C TRP A 404 -9.30 10.50 9.67
N LEU A 405 -8.32 9.60 9.85
CA LEU A 405 -7.40 9.18 8.77
C LEU A 405 -8.15 8.48 7.63
N GLU A 406 -9.01 7.51 7.94
CA GLU A 406 -9.82 6.78 6.94
C GLU A 406 -10.76 7.69 6.15
N LEU A 407 -11.32 8.73 6.78
CA LEU A 407 -12.13 9.72 6.08
C LEU A 407 -11.31 10.55 5.08
N GLY A 408 -10.01 10.77 5.35
CA GLY A 408 -9.06 11.33 4.39
C GLY A 408 -8.83 10.41 3.19
N GLU A 409 -8.62 9.11 3.43
CA GLU A 409 -8.44 8.11 2.37
C GLU A 409 -9.59 8.08 1.36
N ARG A 410 -10.84 8.11 1.85
CA ARG A 410 -12.03 8.02 0.98
C ARG A 410 -12.06 9.14 -0.05
N SER A 411 -11.60 10.34 0.31
CA SER A 411 -11.48 11.48 -0.60
C SER A 411 -10.47 11.20 -1.71
N ILE A 412 -9.35 10.57 -1.39
CA ILE A 412 -8.26 10.25 -2.32
C ILE A 412 -8.63 9.09 -3.24
N ALA A 413 -9.23 8.02 -2.70
CA ALA A 413 -9.67 6.87 -3.49
C ALA A 413 -10.70 7.30 -4.55
N GLY A 414 -11.64 8.18 -4.21
CA GLY A 414 -12.59 8.75 -5.17
C GLY A 414 -11.92 9.55 -6.29
N ASN A 415 -10.90 10.35 -5.94
CA ASN A 415 -10.16 11.17 -6.91
C ASN A 415 -9.24 10.32 -7.81
N ALA A 416 -8.52 9.34 -7.26
CA ALA A 416 -7.65 8.45 -8.01
C ALA A 416 -8.44 7.59 -9.02
N VAL A 417 -9.60 7.07 -8.63
CA VAL A 417 -10.49 6.33 -9.55
C VAL A 417 -11.05 7.25 -10.64
N SER A 418 -11.46 8.47 -10.30
CA SER A 418 -11.97 9.44 -11.27
C SER A 418 -10.91 9.86 -12.29
N ASN A 419 -9.66 10.07 -11.85
CA ASN A 419 -8.55 10.44 -12.74
C ASN A 419 -8.14 9.29 -13.67
N ARG A 420 -8.23 8.02 -13.23
CA ARG A 420 -8.02 6.85 -14.12
C ARG A 420 -9.09 6.73 -15.22
N TRP A 421 -10.28 7.27 -15.02
CA TRP A 421 -11.39 7.21 -15.98
C TRP A 421 -11.46 8.42 -16.93
N LEU A 422 -11.08 9.61 -16.46
CA LEU A 422 -11.19 10.86 -17.20
C LEU A 422 -9.84 11.22 -17.86
N HIS A 423 -9.41 10.45 -18.85
CA HIS A 423 -8.22 10.72 -19.70
C HIS A 423 -8.36 11.98 -20.59
N SER A 424 -9.24 12.92 -20.26
CA SER A 424 -9.32 14.18 -21.00
C SER A 424 -9.88 15.29 -20.10
N ILE A 425 -9.18 16.42 -20.11
CA ILE A 425 -9.53 17.75 -19.55
C ILE A 425 -8.91 18.04 -18.16
N GLY A 426 -7.77 18.77 -18.20
CA GLY A 426 -7.20 19.54 -17.08
C GLY A 426 -6.12 18.84 -16.24
N GLU A 427 -5.31 17.97 -16.84
CA GLU A 427 -4.48 16.95 -16.15
C GLU A 427 -3.42 17.50 -15.19
N ARG A 428 -2.75 18.63 -15.46
CA ARG A 428 -1.61 19.08 -14.64
C ARG A 428 -1.97 19.53 -13.22
N GLU A 429 -3.04 20.30 -13.05
CA GLU A 429 -3.46 20.78 -11.72
C GLU A 429 -4.10 19.67 -10.88
N LYS A 430 -4.89 18.78 -11.49
CA LYS A 430 -5.49 17.62 -10.79
C LYS A 430 -4.45 16.60 -10.34
N ASN A 431 -3.40 16.38 -11.14
CA ASN A 431 -2.32 15.46 -10.79
C ASN A 431 -1.43 16.01 -9.66
N TYR A 432 -1.17 17.31 -9.68
CA TYR A 432 -0.42 17.98 -8.61
C TYR A 432 -1.14 17.88 -7.26
N SER A 433 -2.46 18.11 -7.27
CA SER A 433 -3.33 17.96 -6.11
C SER A 433 -3.30 16.55 -5.53
N LEU A 434 -3.48 15.54 -6.39
CA LEU A 434 -3.50 14.13 -5.95
C LEU A 434 -2.17 13.67 -5.35
N LYS A 435 -1.03 14.07 -5.94
CA LYS A 435 0.31 13.77 -5.39
C LYS A 435 0.47 14.32 -3.98
N ARG A 436 0.07 15.57 -3.75
CA ARG A 436 0.14 16.21 -2.41
C ARG A 436 -0.75 15.51 -1.38
N HIS A 437 -1.94 15.09 -1.78
CA HIS A 437 -2.83 14.33 -0.90
C HIS A 437 -2.23 12.96 -0.51
N PHE A 438 -1.56 12.27 -1.44
CA PHE A 438 -0.81 11.05 -1.09
C PHE A 438 0.35 11.34 -0.14
N THR A 439 1.18 12.35 -0.42
CA THR A 439 2.28 12.76 0.48
C THR A 439 1.78 13.12 1.87
N SER A 440 0.66 13.82 1.96
CA SER A 440 -0.03 14.14 3.21
C SER A 440 -0.41 12.89 4.02
N LEU A 441 -1.01 11.86 3.38
CA LEU A 441 -1.36 10.62 4.07
C LEU A 441 -0.14 9.78 4.46
N ILE A 442 0.86 9.71 3.58
CA ILE A 442 2.14 9.03 3.85
C ILE A 442 2.77 9.62 5.10
N LEU A 443 2.82 10.96 5.21
CA LEU A 443 3.39 11.62 6.37
C LEU A 443 2.52 11.50 7.61
N GLN A 444 1.20 11.59 7.51
CA GLN A 444 0.33 11.38 8.68
C GLN A 444 0.49 9.97 9.26
N THR A 445 0.61 8.95 8.40
CA THR A 445 0.84 7.57 8.85
C THR A 445 2.27 7.35 9.35
N ALA A 446 3.27 7.95 8.70
CA ALA A 446 4.64 7.96 9.21
C ALA A 446 4.72 8.62 10.59
N PHE A 447 4.14 9.82 10.76
CA PHE A 447 4.10 10.53 12.03
C PHE A 447 3.32 9.79 13.09
N LEU A 448 2.28 9.05 12.75
CA LEU A 448 1.58 8.21 13.73
C LEU A 448 2.45 7.02 14.16
N GLY A 449 3.36 6.56 13.31
CA GLY A 449 4.05 5.27 13.45
C GLY A 449 3.23 4.10 12.90
N ASP A 450 2.25 4.37 12.02
CA ASP A 450 1.48 3.34 11.32
C ASP A 450 2.26 2.80 10.11
N ARG A 451 3.17 1.86 10.38
CA ARG A 451 3.95 1.17 9.34
C ARG A 451 3.08 0.58 8.23
N GLY A 452 1.92 0.02 8.57
CA GLY A 452 1.03 -0.62 7.59
C GLY A 452 0.37 0.40 6.67
N GLY A 453 -0.16 1.48 7.24
CA GLY A 453 -0.71 2.61 6.50
C GLY A 453 0.33 3.30 5.62
N TRP A 454 1.53 3.56 6.15
CA TRP A 454 2.63 4.18 5.41
C TRP A 454 3.01 3.38 4.16
N ARG A 455 3.30 2.08 4.31
CA ARG A 455 3.63 1.19 3.18
C ARG A 455 2.54 1.20 2.13
N ARG A 456 1.27 1.12 2.56
CA ARG A 456 0.12 1.09 1.65
C ARG A 456 0.04 2.36 0.80
N TYR A 457 0.15 3.54 1.40
CA TYR A 457 0.03 4.79 0.64
C TYR A 457 1.26 5.07 -0.22
N CYS A 458 2.47 4.71 0.22
CA CYS A 458 3.65 4.75 -0.63
C CYS A 458 3.46 3.89 -1.89
N CYS A 459 2.95 2.66 -1.75
CA CYS A 459 2.64 1.80 -2.89
C CYS A 459 1.54 2.41 -3.78
N MET A 460 0.45 2.94 -3.23
CA MET A 460 -0.61 3.56 -4.03
C MET A 460 -0.12 4.80 -4.79
N GLN A 461 0.75 5.61 -4.18
CA GLN A 461 1.37 6.74 -4.86
C GLN A 461 2.30 6.26 -5.99
N ALA A 462 3.11 5.21 -5.73
CA ALA A 462 4.00 4.62 -6.72
C ALA A 462 3.22 4.01 -7.90
N GLU A 463 2.13 3.29 -7.64
CA GLU A 463 1.21 2.78 -8.68
C GLU A 463 0.59 3.90 -9.50
N ASN A 464 0.12 4.97 -8.83
CA ASN A 464 -0.45 6.11 -9.53
C ASN A 464 0.59 6.80 -10.40
N ALA A 465 1.80 7.04 -9.88
CA ALA A 465 2.91 7.59 -10.65
C ALA A 465 3.27 6.68 -11.83
N TYR A 466 3.36 5.36 -11.62
CA TYR A 466 3.68 4.39 -12.66
C TYR A 466 2.70 4.40 -13.84
N VAL A 467 1.39 4.58 -13.57
CA VAL A 467 0.36 4.67 -14.61
C VAL A 467 0.47 5.96 -15.43
N GLN A 468 1.00 7.03 -14.83
CA GLN A 468 1.14 8.35 -15.48
C GLN A 468 2.44 8.49 -16.29
N ILE A 469 3.36 7.53 -16.20
CA ILE A 469 4.54 7.48 -17.07
C ILE A 469 4.05 7.18 -18.49
N GLU A 470 3.94 8.21 -19.33
CA GLU A 470 3.58 8.07 -20.76
C GLU A 470 4.66 7.26 -21.50
N ASN A 471 4.23 6.38 -22.41
CA ASN A 471 5.11 5.68 -23.34
C ASN A 471 5.75 6.69 -24.31
N GLY A 472 6.87 7.32 -23.91
CA GLY A 472 7.73 8.07 -24.83
C GLY A 472 8.17 9.47 -24.41
N ASN A 473 7.76 10.01 -23.26
CA ASN A 473 8.23 11.34 -22.82
C ASN A 473 9.37 11.25 -21.80
N GLU A 474 10.41 12.03 -22.08
CA GLU A 474 11.63 12.19 -21.29
C GLU A 474 11.33 12.71 -19.88
N GLU A 475 11.33 11.83 -18.87
CA GLU A 475 11.78 12.15 -17.50
C GLU A 475 12.02 10.83 -16.74
N GLY A 476 13.11 10.12 -17.08
CA GLY A 476 13.45 8.82 -16.46
C GLY A 476 13.80 8.85 -14.98
N THR A 477 13.79 10.01 -14.32
CA THR A 477 13.86 10.11 -12.86
C THR A 477 12.58 9.57 -12.21
N ASP A 478 11.44 9.64 -12.89
CA ASP A 478 10.16 9.20 -12.32
C ASP A 478 10.05 7.68 -12.19
N ILE A 479 10.62 6.89 -13.12
CA ILE A 479 10.57 5.43 -13.04
C ILE A 479 11.45 4.88 -11.91
N VAL A 480 12.64 5.44 -11.69
CA VAL A 480 13.54 5.03 -10.61
C VAL A 480 12.91 5.34 -9.25
N ASN A 481 12.33 6.52 -9.07
CA ASN A 481 11.60 6.89 -7.85
C ASN A 481 10.43 5.94 -7.56
N VAL A 482 9.71 5.52 -8.61
CA VAL A 482 8.65 4.52 -8.49
C VAL A 482 9.20 3.16 -8.05
N LEU A 483 10.26 2.68 -8.71
CA LEU A 483 10.89 1.40 -8.35
C LEU A 483 11.45 1.43 -6.92
N GLU A 484 12.02 2.54 -6.48
CA GLU A 484 12.51 2.73 -5.12
C GLU A 484 11.37 2.71 -4.09
N ALA A 485 10.23 3.33 -4.38
CA ALA A 485 9.05 3.23 -3.53
C ALA A 485 8.52 1.78 -3.45
N PHE A 486 8.47 1.05 -4.56
CA PHE A 486 8.11 -0.37 -4.56
C PHE A 486 9.13 -1.21 -3.78
N ARG A 487 10.44 -0.96 -3.95
CA ARG A 487 11.52 -1.68 -3.22
C ARG A 487 11.33 -1.57 -1.72
N ARG A 488 11.04 -0.36 -1.20
CA ARG A 488 10.86 -0.10 0.23
C ARG A 488 9.53 -0.62 0.79
N CYS A 489 8.45 -0.47 0.04
CA CYS A 489 7.10 -0.59 0.61
C CYS A 489 6.30 -1.81 0.14
N SER A 490 6.62 -2.41 -1.00
CA SER A 490 5.75 -3.40 -1.64
C SER A 490 6.09 -4.85 -1.30
N SER A 491 5.26 -5.77 -1.81
CA SER A 491 5.56 -7.20 -1.79
C SER A 491 6.59 -7.55 -2.88
N ARG A 492 7.31 -8.66 -2.71
CA ARG A 492 8.22 -9.20 -3.73
C ARG A 492 7.55 -9.34 -5.09
N ASP A 493 6.32 -9.84 -5.12
CA ASP A 493 5.65 -10.17 -6.36
C ASP A 493 5.19 -8.91 -7.09
N ASP A 494 4.79 -7.86 -6.36
CA ASP A 494 4.44 -6.58 -6.96
C ASP A 494 5.68 -5.81 -7.43
N TYR A 495 6.76 -5.82 -6.63
CA TYR A 495 8.03 -5.26 -7.07
C TYR A 495 8.56 -5.95 -8.32
N ARG A 496 8.55 -7.28 -8.36
CA ARG A 496 8.97 -8.07 -9.53
C ARG A 496 8.14 -7.73 -10.78
N LYS A 497 6.82 -7.57 -10.65
CA LYS A 497 5.95 -7.16 -11.76
C LYS A 497 6.30 -5.75 -12.24
N ALA A 498 6.46 -4.80 -11.32
CA ALA A 498 6.83 -3.43 -11.63
C ALA A 498 8.19 -3.37 -12.34
N LEU A 499 9.19 -4.08 -11.83
CA LEU A 499 10.53 -4.14 -12.39
C LEU A 499 10.54 -4.75 -13.80
N ARG A 500 9.90 -5.91 -14.00
CA ARG A 500 9.79 -6.54 -15.33
C ARG A 500 9.06 -5.65 -16.33
N SER A 501 7.99 -5.00 -15.89
CA SER A 501 7.25 -4.08 -16.76
C SER A 501 8.06 -2.81 -17.05
N ALA A 502 8.90 -2.34 -16.12
CA ALA A 502 9.78 -1.20 -16.33
C ALA A 502 10.87 -1.54 -17.35
N ILE A 503 11.53 -2.70 -17.22
CA ILE A 503 12.51 -3.23 -18.18
C ILE A 503 11.93 -3.27 -19.61
N GLN A 504 10.65 -3.61 -19.76
CA GLN A 504 9.98 -3.63 -21.06
C GLN A 504 9.65 -2.24 -21.64
N ARG A 505 9.63 -1.19 -20.81
CA ARG A 505 9.16 0.16 -21.19
C ARG A 505 10.27 1.20 -21.30
N THR A 506 11.42 0.96 -20.69
CA THR A 506 12.54 1.92 -20.65
C THR A 506 13.85 1.24 -20.99
N SER A 507 14.89 2.02 -21.33
CA SER A 507 16.21 1.47 -21.60
C SER A 507 16.78 0.82 -20.33
N ASN A 508 17.30 -0.41 -20.46
CA ASN A 508 17.88 -1.17 -19.35
C ASN A 508 18.96 -0.38 -18.58
N SER A 509 19.68 0.52 -19.26
CA SER A 509 20.78 1.32 -18.70
C SER A 509 20.41 2.08 -17.41
N ARG A 510 19.22 2.68 -17.32
CA ARG A 510 18.82 3.45 -16.12
C ARG A 510 18.48 2.57 -14.93
N ILE A 511 17.88 1.41 -15.20
CA ILE A 511 17.55 0.43 -14.15
C ILE A 511 18.84 -0.22 -13.64
N VAL A 512 19.82 -0.43 -14.52
CA VAL A 512 21.17 -0.88 -14.15
C VAL A 512 21.87 0.18 -13.29
N GLU A 513 21.92 1.45 -13.72
CA GLU A 513 22.47 2.55 -12.92
C GLU A 513 21.83 2.63 -11.52
N TYR A 514 20.50 2.47 -11.44
CA TYR A 514 19.80 2.40 -10.16
C TYR A 514 20.28 1.23 -9.31
N ALA A 515 20.37 0.02 -9.88
CA ALA A 515 20.80 -1.15 -9.14
C ALA A 515 22.27 -1.12 -8.71
N GLU A 516 23.13 -0.41 -9.43
CA GLU A 516 24.51 -0.16 -9.01
C GLU A 516 24.59 0.64 -7.70
N THR A 517 23.56 1.44 -7.38
CA THR A 517 23.49 2.18 -6.11
C THR A 517 22.97 1.36 -4.92
N VAL A 518 22.37 0.19 -5.16
CA VAL A 518 21.79 -0.63 -4.09
C VAL A 518 22.86 -1.52 -3.43
N SER A 519 22.93 -1.48 -2.09
CA SER A 519 23.82 -2.31 -1.28
C SER A 519 23.03 -3.39 -0.52
N LEU A 520 23.43 -4.66 -0.68
CA LEU A 520 22.85 -5.79 0.06
C LEU A 520 23.25 -5.81 1.55
N ASP A 521 24.34 -5.14 1.90
CA ASP A 521 24.76 -4.96 3.28
C ASP A 521 23.90 -3.95 4.04
N GLU A 522 23.18 -3.08 3.35
CA GLU A 522 22.27 -2.11 3.96
C GLU A 522 20.81 -2.59 3.97
N SER A 523 20.58 -3.82 3.51
CA SER A 523 19.24 -4.42 3.51
C SER A 523 18.64 -4.49 4.92
N THR A 524 17.37 -4.13 5.00
CA THR A 524 16.54 -4.14 6.21
C THR A 524 15.55 -5.29 6.16
N HIS A 525 14.76 -5.47 7.22
CA HIS A 525 13.66 -6.43 7.19
C HIS A 525 12.73 -6.24 5.98
N SER A 526 12.35 -5.01 5.66
CA SER A 526 11.39 -4.74 4.58
C SER A 526 12.01 -4.72 3.18
N THR A 527 13.30 -4.43 3.04
CA THR A 527 13.95 -4.34 1.71
C THR A 527 14.67 -5.62 1.30
N ALA A 528 15.18 -6.45 2.23
CA ALA A 528 16.10 -7.56 1.90
C ALA A 528 15.61 -8.48 0.76
N LEU A 529 14.34 -8.88 0.78
CA LEU A 529 13.79 -9.74 -0.28
C LEU A 529 13.64 -9.01 -1.62
N ASN A 530 13.31 -7.72 -1.58
CA ASN A 530 13.18 -6.90 -2.78
C ASN A 530 14.56 -6.56 -3.35
N ASP A 531 15.58 -6.33 -2.51
CA ASP A 531 16.96 -6.11 -2.93
C ASP A 531 17.51 -7.34 -3.68
N LEU A 532 17.29 -8.54 -3.15
CA LEU A 532 17.62 -9.78 -3.87
C LEU A 532 16.82 -9.90 -5.17
N THR A 533 15.53 -9.55 -5.15
CA THR A 533 14.67 -9.63 -6.33
C THR A 533 15.09 -8.67 -7.45
N LEU A 534 15.65 -7.51 -7.11
CA LEU A 534 16.24 -6.58 -8.07
C LEU A 534 17.34 -7.30 -8.86
N PHE A 535 18.36 -7.80 -8.17
CA PHE A 535 19.48 -8.50 -8.81
C PHE A 535 19.06 -9.78 -9.52
N GLN A 536 18.06 -10.51 -9.02
CA GLN A 536 17.51 -11.68 -9.71
C GLN A 536 16.85 -11.35 -11.06
N CYS A 537 16.38 -10.12 -11.27
CA CYS A 537 15.69 -9.72 -12.50
C CYS A 537 16.59 -9.02 -13.52
N ILE A 538 17.70 -8.43 -13.08
CA ILE A 538 18.58 -7.61 -13.93
C ILE A 538 20.06 -8.04 -13.87
N GLY A 539 20.36 -9.15 -13.20
CA GLY A 539 21.72 -9.59 -12.90
C GLY A 539 22.61 -9.77 -14.13
N ASP A 540 22.01 -10.12 -15.27
CA ASP A 540 22.65 -10.28 -16.58
C ASP A 540 23.01 -8.96 -17.26
N TYR A 541 22.43 -7.84 -16.82
CA TYR A 541 22.69 -6.50 -17.35
C TYR A 541 23.67 -5.69 -16.48
N LEU A 542 24.13 -6.23 -15.35
CA LEU A 542 25.05 -5.54 -14.44
C LEU A 542 26.45 -5.38 -15.05
N SER A 543 27.19 -4.38 -14.56
CA SER A 543 28.64 -4.33 -14.74
C SER A 543 29.32 -5.49 -14.00
N ALA A 544 30.47 -5.94 -14.53
CA ALA A 544 31.23 -7.03 -13.92
C ALA A 544 31.63 -6.73 -12.47
N ASP A 545 32.04 -5.48 -12.18
CA ASP A 545 32.40 -5.06 -10.82
C ASP A 545 31.22 -5.21 -9.84
N LYS A 546 30.01 -4.79 -10.25
CA LYS A 546 28.82 -4.91 -9.39
C LYS A 546 28.33 -6.35 -9.27
N ALA A 547 28.37 -7.13 -10.35
CA ALA A 547 28.03 -8.55 -10.32
C ALA A 547 28.99 -9.32 -9.39
N ASP A 548 30.30 -9.01 -9.45
CA ASP A 548 31.33 -9.59 -8.59
C ASP A 548 31.08 -9.27 -7.11
N GLU A 549 30.75 -8.02 -6.79
CA GLU A 549 30.35 -7.58 -5.45
C GLU A 549 29.16 -8.39 -4.93
N VAL A 550 28.07 -8.46 -5.72
CA VAL A 550 26.84 -9.15 -5.35
C VAL A 550 27.07 -10.66 -5.16
N CYS A 551 27.82 -11.30 -6.06
CA CYS A 551 28.13 -12.72 -5.96
C CYS A 551 28.98 -13.04 -4.73
N ARG A 552 30.07 -12.30 -4.48
CA ARG A 552 30.89 -12.50 -3.27
C ARG A 552 30.12 -12.24 -1.98
N TRP A 553 29.22 -11.25 -2.00
CA TRP A 553 28.31 -11.02 -0.89
C TRP A 553 27.38 -12.23 -0.66
N CYS A 554 26.85 -12.84 -1.73
CA CYS A 554 26.02 -14.05 -1.63
C CYS A 554 26.81 -15.23 -1.04
N LEU A 555 28.06 -15.45 -1.47
CA LEU A 555 28.94 -16.50 -0.95
C LEU A 555 29.21 -16.30 0.56
N THR A 556 29.56 -15.08 0.94
CA THR A 556 29.81 -14.70 2.34
C THR A 556 28.57 -14.90 3.20
N THR A 557 27.41 -14.45 2.71
CA THR A 557 26.13 -14.57 3.42
C THR A 557 25.68 -16.03 3.54
N MET A 558 25.99 -16.89 2.55
CA MET A 558 25.68 -18.31 2.65
C MET A 558 26.51 -19.02 3.74
N ALA A 559 27.74 -18.57 4.01
CA ALA A 559 28.54 -19.09 5.11
C ALA A 559 27.99 -18.67 6.49
N SER A 560 27.30 -17.53 6.58
CA SER A 560 26.78 -16.94 7.81
C SER A 560 25.26 -16.70 7.80
N VAL A 561 24.48 -17.57 7.15
CA VAL A 561 23.02 -17.41 6.95
C VAL A 561 22.29 -17.04 8.25
N ARG A 562 22.66 -17.67 9.38
CA ARG A 562 22.01 -17.41 10.68
C ARG A 562 22.20 -15.97 11.17
N GLU A 563 23.34 -15.35 10.86
CA GLU A 563 23.62 -13.95 11.21
C GLU A 563 22.78 -13.02 10.36
N TYR A 564 22.72 -13.27 9.04
CA TYR A 564 21.90 -12.48 8.13
C TYR A 564 20.39 -12.64 8.43
N VAL A 565 19.90 -13.85 8.72
CA VAL A 565 18.52 -14.10 9.19
C VAL A 565 18.19 -13.23 10.41
N ARG A 566 19.13 -13.09 11.36
CA ARG A 566 18.92 -12.24 12.55
C ARG A 566 18.93 -10.76 12.19
N LYS A 567 19.90 -10.33 11.38
CA LYS A 567 20.06 -8.93 10.93
C LYS A 567 18.80 -8.40 10.25
N VAL A 568 18.21 -9.15 9.33
CA VAL A 568 17.03 -8.69 8.58
C VAL A 568 15.73 -9.30 9.08
N SER A 569 15.77 -10.11 10.15
CA SER A 569 14.58 -10.81 10.66
C SER A 569 13.80 -11.56 9.56
N ALA A 570 14.52 -12.26 8.67
CA ALA A 570 13.97 -12.77 7.42
C ALA A 570 12.73 -13.67 7.60
N THR A 571 11.69 -13.41 6.81
CA THR A 571 10.46 -14.22 6.72
C THR A 571 10.45 -15.17 5.50
N PHE A 572 11.57 -15.23 4.78
CA PHE A 572 11.75 -16.01 3.56
C PHE A 572 12.97 -16.93 3.67
N ASN A 573 13.05 -17.93 2.79
CA ASN A 573 14.16 -18.88 2.75
C ASN A 573 15.38 -18.23 2.06
N ILE A 574 16.34 -17.79 2.87
CA ILE A 574 17.52 -17.08 2.40
C ILE A 574 18.35 -17.92 1.42
N PRO A 575 18.73 -19.19 1.71
CA PRO A 575 19.47 -20.03 0.75
C PRO A 575 18.85 -20.09 -0.65
N ILE A 576 17.52 -20.28 -0.74
CA ILE A 576 16.81 -20.31 -2.02
C ILE A 576 17.02 -19.01 -2.81
N GLU A 577 16.86 -17.87 -2.14
CA GLU A 577 16.95 -16.57 -2.80
C GLU A 577 18.41 -16.20 -3.16
N LEU A 578 19.39 -16.63 -2.35
CA LEU A 578 20.83 -16.46 -2.66
C LEU A 578 21.25 -17.28 -3.89
N PHE A 579 20.81 -18.55 -4.02
CA PHE A 579 21.09 -19.33 -5.23
C PHE A 579 20.48 -18.72 -6.49
N LYS A 580 19.26 -18.16 -6.40
CA LYS A 580 18.63 -17.44 -7.52
C LYS A 580 19.42 -16.19 -7.90
N THR A 581 19.92 -15.44 -6.92
CA THR A 581 20.73 -14.25 -7.17
C THR A 581 22.07 -14.62 -7.80
N LEU A 582 22.78 -15.63 -7.27
CA LEU A 582 24.01 -16.16 -7.87
C LEU A 582 23.79 -16.56 -9.33
N LYS A 583 22.73 -17.30 -9.63
CA LYS A 583 22.39 -17.70 -11.00
C LYS A 583 22.20 -16.50 -11.92
N ALA A 584 21.46 -15.49 -11.46
CA ALA A 584 21.14 -14.31 -12.27
C ALA A 584 22.40 -13.49 -12.60
N CYS A 585 23.35 -13.39 -11.67
CA CYS A 585 24.55 -12.57 -11.83
C CYS A 585 25.74 -13.32 -12.45
N TYR A 586 25.76 -14.65 -12.44
CA TYR A 586 26.90 -15.48 -12.84
C TYR A 586 27.50 -15.15 -14.23
N MET A 587 26.66 -14.86 -15.22
CA MET A 587 27.15 -14.57 -16.57
C MET A 587 27.76 -13.15 -16.69
N ALA A 588 27.43 -12.25 -15.78
CA ALA A 588 27.94 -10.89 -15.76
C ALA A 588 29.24 -10.75 -14.95
N THR A 589 29.55 -11.71 -14.05
CA THR A 589 30.78 -11.68 -13.24
C THR A 589 32.05 -11.90 -14.05
N SER A 590 33.17 -11.45 -13.52
CA SER A 590 34.51 -11.77 -14.04
C SER A 590 34.80 -13.27 -13.94
N ARG A 591 35.73 -13.76 -14.78
CA ARG A 591 36.10 -15.19 -14.76
C ARG A 591 36.66 -15.64 -13.40
N ASP A 592 37.42 -14.77 -12.73
CA ASP A 592 37.98 -15.03 -11.41
C ASP A 592 36.86 -15.32 -10.38
N VAL A 593 35.76 -14.57 -10.42
CA VAL A 593 34.60 -14.80 -9.52
C VAL A 593 33.78 -16.01 -9.95
N GLN A 594 33.65 -16.29 -11.24
CA GLN A 594 33.02 -17.54 -11.69
C GLN A 594 33.77 -18.76 -11.13
N GLU A 595 35.10 -18.76 -11.19
CA GLU A 595 35.95 -19.81 -10.60
C GLU A 595 35.82 -19.87 -9.08
N GLU A 596 35.69 -18.72 -8.41
CA GLU A 596 35.41 -18.64 -6.97
C GLU A 596 34.06 -19.30 -6.63
N ILE A 597 32.99 -19.03 -7.40
CA ILE A 597 31.67 -19.64 -7.23
C ILE A 597 31.71 -21.15 -7.50
N GLU A 598 32.36 -21.56 -8.58
CA GLU A 598 32.56 -22.97 -8.96
C GLU A 598 33.28 -23.73 -7.83
N GLN A 599 34.40 -23.20 -7.34
CA GLN A 599 35.18 -23.80 -6.27
C GLN A 599 34.40 -23.83 -4.95
N TRP A 600 33.75 -22.72 -4.59
CA TRP A 600 32.88 -22.66 -3.41
C TRP A 600 31.76 -23.70 -3.51
N PHE A 601 31.19 -23.91 -4.69
CA PHE A 601 30.13 -24.88 -4.89
C PHE A 601 30.63 -26.32 -4.70
N LEU A 602 31.89 -26.64 -5.03
CA LEU A 602 32.50 -27.94 -4.72
C LEU A 602 32.70 -28.13 -3.21
N GLU A 603 33.09 -27.07 -2.51
CA GLU A 603 33.38 -27.09 -1.07
C GLU A 603 32.14 -27.02 -0.17
N LEU A 604 30.98 -26.69 -0.74
CA LEU A 604 29.71 -26.66 -0.02
C LEU A 604 29.46 -27.99 0.72
N PRO A 605 28.93 -27.95 1.96
CA PRO A 605 28.40 -29.14 2.60
C PRO A 605 27.17 -29.67 1.85
N CYS A 606 26.77 -30.91 2.15
CA CYS A 606 25.61 -31.58 1.57
C CYS A 606 24.38 -30.65 1.48
N VAL A 607 23.86 -30.51 0.26
CA VAL A 607 22.71 -29.69 -0.10
C VAL A 607 21.43 -30.48 0.14
N GLY A 608 20.59 -29.98 1.05
CA GLY A 608 19.30 -30.58 1.37
C GLY A 608 18.25 -30.38 0.28
N GLU A 609 17.22 -31.23 0.31
CA GLU A 609 16.18 -31.30 -0.73
C GLU A 609 15.46 -29.96 -0.96
N SER A 610 15.30 -29.16 0.10
CA SER A 610 14.55 -27.89 0.10
C SER A 610 15.08 -26.81 -0.85
N TYR A 611 16.33 -26.90 -1.31
CA TYR A 611 16.94 -25.92 -2.23
C TYR A 611 17.86 -26.58 -3.28
N ALA A 612 17.74 -27.90 -3.45
CA ALA A 612 18.51 -28.66 -4.45
C ALA A 612 18.21 -28.19 -5.88
N SER A 613 16.96 -27.82 -6.17
CA SER A 613 16.54 -27.32 -7.49
C SER A 613 17.19 -25.99 -7.84
N GLU A 614 17.24 -25.05 -6.90
CA GLU A 614 17.89 -23.76 -7.08
C GLU A 614 19.40 -23.86 -7.21
N ALA A 615 20.02 -24.74 -6.42
CA ALA A 615 21.45 -25.07 -6.55
C ALA A 615 21.74 -25.69 -7.93
N GLN A 616 20.94 -26.64 -8.39
CA GLN A 616 21.08 -27.24 -9.73
C GLN A 616 20.99 -26.17 -10.82
N ASN A 617 20.01 -25.27 -10.70
CA ASN A 617 19.77 -24.19 -11.64
C ASN A 617 20.97 -23.24 -11.82
N LEU A 618 21.80 -23.05 -10.79
CA LEU A 618 23.07 -22.33 -10.89
C LEU A 618 24.08 -23.14 -11.70
N THR A 619 24.25 -24.43 -11.39
CA THR A 619 25.27 -25.28 -12.03
C THR A 619 25.06 -25.49 -13.53
N ILE A 620 23.85 -25.27 -14.05
CA ILE A 620 23.57 -25.29 -15.50
C ILE A 620 24.46 -24.28 -16.25
N LEU A 621 24.86 -23.19 -15.59
CA LEU A 621 25.69 -22.14 -16.18
C LEU A 621 27.20 -22.45 -16.10
N PHE A 622 27.60 -23.50 -15.38
CA PHE A 622 29.01 -23.83 -15.21
C PHE A 622 29.62 -24.33 -16.54
N PRO A 623 30.88 -23.98 -16.83
CA PRO A 623 31.54 -24.40 -18.06
C PRO A 623 31.73 -25.91 -18.08
N GLU A 624 31.81 -26.51 -19.28
CA GLU A 624 32.04 -27.96 -19.41
C GLU A 624 33.34 -28.44 -18.75
N SER A 625 34.35 -27.56 -18.63
CA SER A 625 35.58 -27.85 -17.89
C SER A 625 35.36 -28.13 -16.40
N PHE A 626 34.29 -27.62 -15.80
CA PHE A 626 33.95 -27.88 -14.40
C PHE A 626 33.52 -29.32 -14.17
N TRP A 627 32.89 -29.95 -15.16
CA TRP A 627 32.29 -31.29 -15.04
C TRP A 627 33.29 -32.44 -15.22
N GLY A 628 34.59 -32.20 -15.04
CA GLY A 628 35.60 -33.27 -15.08
C GLY A 628 35.41 -34.36 -14.02
N ASP A 629 35.98 -35.54 -14.26
CA ASP A 629 35.80 -36.74 -13.44
C ASP A 629 36.13 -36.52 -11.95
N ASP A 630 37.19 -35.75 -11.65
CA ASP A 630 37.60 -35.44 -10.28
C ASP A 630 36.52 -34.66 -9.51
N ASN A 631 35.94 -33.63 -10.14
CA ASN A 631 34.89 -32.81 -9.55
C ASN A 631 33.57 -33.59 -9.40
N LEU A 632 33.21 -34.38 -10.42
CA LEU A 632 32.03 -35.24 -10.36
C LEU A 632 32.15 -36.29 -9.25
N ALA A 633 33.31 -36.90 -9.07
CA ALA A 633 33.55 -37.84 -7.99
C ALA A 633 33.34 -37.21 -6.60
N ILE A 634 33.79 -35.96 -6.41
CA ILE A 634 33.56 -35.19 -5.17
C ILE A 634 32.06 -34.95 -4.96
N LEU A 635 31.37 -34.41 -5.97
CA LEU A 635 29.96 -34.05 -5.89
C LEU A 635 29.04 -35.25 -5.67
N LEU A 636 29.31 -36.39 -6.34
CA LEU A 636 28.55 -37.63 -6.15
C LEU A 636 28.75 -38.24 -4.77
N GLN A 637 29.94 -38.12 -4.18
CA GLN A 637 30.23 -38.59 -2.82
C GLN A 637 29.66 -37.67 -1.74
N ARG A 638 29.41 -36.40 -2.04
CA ARG A 638 28.85 -35.43 -1.08
C ARG A 638 27.46 -35.85 -0.57
N GLY A 639 26.72 -36.60 -1.37
CA GLY A 639 25.41 -37.15 -0.99
C GLY A 639 24.32 -36.10 -0.97
N ASP A 640 24.28 -35.23 -1.98
CA ASP A 640 23.24 -34.21 -2.10
C ASP A 640 21.86 -34.84 -2.29
N ALA A 641 20.81 -34.07 -2.01
CA ALA A 641 19.45 -34.58 -2.09
C ALA A 641 18.75 -34.22 -3.41
N GLY A 642 17.73 -35.00 -3.73
CA GLY A 642 16.73 -34.67 -4.75
C GLY A 642 17.33 -34.39 -6.12
N SER A 643 16.97 -33.23 -6.68
CA SER A 643 17.23 -32.94 -8.09
C SER A 643 18.70 -32.72 -8.43
N LEU A 644 19.51 -32.37 -7.44
CA LEU A 644 20.92 -32.00 -7.59
C LEU A 644 21.83 -33.23 -7.73
N GLN A 645 21.65 -34.23 -6.88
CA GLN A 645 22.39 -35.49 -7.00
C GLN A 645 22.15 -36.17 -8.35
N GLN A 646 20.89 -36.18 -8.78
CA GLN A 646 20.51 -36.74 -10.07
C GLN A 646 21.09 -35.96 -11.26
N TRP A 647 21.39 -34.66 -11.08
CA TRP A 647 22.08 -33.85 -12.09
C TRP A 647 23.55 -34.25 -12.24
N TYR A 648 24.23 -34.58 -11.14
CA TYR A 648 25.60 -35.07 -11.19
C TYR A 648 25.71 -36.44 -11.84
N GLU A 649 24.77 -37.35 -11.53
CA GLU A 649 24.69 -38.67 -12.15
C GLU A 649 24.51 -38.57 -13.67
N TYR A 650 23.73 -37.59 -14.14
CA TYR A 650 23.59 -37.29 -15.57
C TYR A 650 24.88 -36.73 -16.19
N LYS A 651 25.56 -35.79 -15.51
CA LYS A 651 26.85 -35.29 -16.01
C LYS A 651 27.93 -36.39 -16.01
N GLN A 652 27.87 -37.34 -15.09
CA GLN A 652 28.73 -38.53 -15.11
C GLN A 652 28.39 -39.48 -16.26
N SER A 653 27.11 -39.63 -16.62
CA SER A 653 26.70 -40.52 -17.71
C SER A 653 27.24 -40.10 -19.07
N SER A 654 27.56 -38.82 -19.28
CA SER A 654 28.26 -38.37 -20.49
C SER A 654 29.74 -38.76 -20.55
N HIS A 655 30.34 -39.24 -19.46
CA HIS A 655 31.76 -39.57 -19.36
C HIS A 655 32.04 -41.08 -19.30
N ASP A 656 31.07 -41.88 -18.85
CA ASP A 656 31.25 -43.31 -18.56
C ASP A 656 30.08 -44.16 -19.10
N GLU A 657 30.41 -45.16 -19.92
CA GLU A 657 29.43 -46.06 -20.56
C GLU A 657 28.60 -46.88 -19.54
N GLU A 658 29.18 -47.22 -18.38
CA GLU A 658 28.46 -47.95 -17.33
C GLU A 658 27.42 -47.05 -16.64
N SER A 659 27.80 -45.81 -16.35
CA SER A 659 26.91 -44.77 -15.81
C SER A 659 25.83 -44.37 -16.81
N GLU A 660 26.16 -44.30 -18.11
CA GLU A 660 25.20 -44.16 -19.21
C GLU A 660 24.16 -45.28 -19.19
N ALA A 661 24.60 -46.54 -19.12
CA ALA A 661 23.68 -47.68 -19.05
C ALA A 661 22.78 -47.62 -17.79
N GLN A 662 23.31 -47.26 -16.62
CA GLN A 662 22.53 -47.11 -15.40
C GLN A 662 21.53 -45.95 -15.47
N TRP A 663 21.91 -44.85 -16.11
CA TRP A 663 21.04 -43.71 -16.33
C TRP A 663 19.87 -44.07 -17.25
N HIS A 664 20.13 -44.79 -18.34
CA HIS A 664 19.09 -45.35 -19.21
C HIS A 664 18.16 -46.32 -18.46
N VAL A 665 18.67 -47.13 -17.53
CA VAL A 665 17.83 -47.98 -16.66
C VAL A 665 16.89 -47.15 -15.78
N LYS A 666 17.36 -46.02 -15.23
CA LYS A 666 16.51 -45.10 -14.44
C LYS A 666 15.40 -44.49 -15.28
N VAL A 667 15.70 -44.05 -16.50
CA VAL A 667 14.67 -43.57 -17.44
C VAL A 667 13.65 -44.67 -17.76
N LYS A 668 14.11 -45.88 -18.07
CA LYS A 668 13.24 -47.06 -18.31
C LYS A 668 12.39 -47.46 -17.11
N SER A 669 12.81 -47.13 -15.88
CA SER A 669 12.01 -47.38 -14.68
C SER A 669 10.83 -46.39 -14.53
N GLY A 670 10.86 -45.27 -15.27
CA GLY A 670 9.83 -44.22 -15.21
C GLY A 670 10.14 -43.11 -14.21
N GLN A 671 11.41 -42.90 -13.84
CA GLN A 671 11.82 -41.76 -13.03
C GLN A 671 11.87 -40.49 -13.88
N VAL A 672 10.74 -39.78 -13.95
CA VAL A 672 10.56 -38.71 -14.95
C VAL A 672 11.42 -37.47 -14.70
N ASP A 673 11.83 -37.23 -13.45
CA ASP A 673 12.75 -36.15 -13.11
C ASP A 673 14.11 -36.28 -13.82
N VAL A 674 14.53 -37.50 -14.15
CA VAL A 674 15.79 -37.81 -14.85
C VAL A 674 15.78 -37.28 -16.29
N ILE A 675 14.61 -37.24 -16.94
CA ILE A 675 14.47 -36.87 -18.36
C ILE A 675 14.64 -35.37 -18.60
N LYS A 676 14.23 -34.51 -17.65
CA LYS A 676 14.44 -33.05 -17.74
C LYS A 676 15.90 -32.62 -17.87
N ARG A 677 16.82 -33.53 -17.57
CA ARG A 677 18.26 -33.28 -17.56
C ARG A 677 18.90 -33.57 -18.90
N VAL A 678 18.18 -34.27 -19.77
CA VAL A 678 18.61 -34.58 -21.14
C VAL A 678 18.59 -33.30 -21.94
N ASP A 679 19.75 -32.96 -22.50
CA ASP A 679 19.92 -31.81 -23.39
C ASP A 679 19.37 -32.06 -24.80
N ASP A 680 19.25 -33.33 -25.19
CA ASP A 680 18.74 -33.76 -26.50
C ASP A 680 17.84 -35.00 -26.40
N ALA A 681 16.55 -34.80 -26.66
CA ALA A 681 15.53 -35.86 -26.64
C ALA A 681 15.83 -37.01 -27.62
N GLN A 682 16.64 -36.79 -28.66
CA GLN A 682 17.05 -37.83 -29.61
C GLN A 682 18.01 -38.87 -29.00
N LYS A 683 18.60 -38.58 -27.84
CA LYS A 683 19.45 -39.54 -27.10
C LYS A 683 18.63 -40.62 -26.39
N LEU A 684 17.31 -40.49 -26.34
CA LEU A 684 16.42 -41.47 -25.71
C LEU A 684 16.00 -42.56 -26.70
N SER A 685 15.99 -43.81 -26.24
CA SER A 685 15.44 -44.93 -27.02
C SER A 685 13.91 -44.89 -27.09
N GLU A 686 13.32 -45.53 -28.10
CA GLU A 686 11.86 -45.58 -28.23
C GLU A 686 11.17 -46.17 -26.98
N ASP A 687 11.77 -47.17 -26.35
CA ASP A 687 11.23 -47.82 -25.15
C ASP A 687 11.24 -46.87 -23.93
N GLU A 688 12.24 -45.99 -23.85
CA GLU A 688 12.31 -44.97 -22.81
C GLU A 688 11.22 -43.93 -22.99
N ILE A 689 11.05 -43.45 -24.23
CA ILE A 689 10.01 -42.47 -24.58
C ILE A 689 8.62 -43.01 -24.28
N ARG A 690 8.33 -44.25 -24.68
CA ARG A 690 7.06 -44.93 -24.34
C ARG A 690 6.86 -45.02 -22.82
N ARG A 691 7.91 -45.28 -22.05
CA ARG A 691 7.82 -45.30 -20.58
C ARG A 691 7.47 -43.93 -19.99
N VAL A 692 8.07 -42.85 -20.49
CA VAL A 692 7.73 -41.47 -20.09
C VAL A 692 6.26 -41.20 -20.34
N SER A 693 5.80 -41.58 -21.54
CA SER A 693 4.41 -41.47 -21.93
C SER A 693 3.48 -42.23 -20.98
N ASP A 694 3.75 -43.51 -20.70
CA ASP A 694 2.94 -44.32 -19.78
C ASP A 694 2.87 -43.70 -18.37
N CYS A 695 3.99 -43.17 -17.88
CA CYS A 695 4.07 -42.48 -16.60
C CYS A 695 3.21 -41.21 -16.59
N PHE A 696 3.25 -40.42 -17.66
CA PHE A 696 2.40 -39.24 -17.81
C PHE A 696 0.92 -39.61 -17.89
N SER A 697 0.54 -40.65 -18.64
CA SER A 697 -0.84 -41.12 -18.73
C SER A 697 -1.39 -41.58 -17.38
N ALA A 698 -0.59 -42.30 -16.59
CA ALA A 698 -0.96 -42.71 -15.23
C ALA A 698 -1.17 -41.48 -14.32
N TYR A 699 -0.28 -40.50 -14.42
CA TYR A 699 -0.41 -39.23 -13.70
C TYR A 699 -1.70 -38.47 -14.08
N CYS A 700 -2.03 -38.37 -15.37
CA CYS A 700 -3.27 -37.73 -15.83
C CYS A 700 -4.51 -38.43 -15.25
N ALA A 701 -4.52 -39.77 -15.24
CA ALA A 701 -5.63 -40.53 -14.69
C ALA A 701 -5.80 -40.30 -13.17
N GLU A 702 -4.70 -40.28 -12.42
CA GLU A 702 -4.71 -40.02 -10.97
C GLU A 702 -5.15 -38.58 -10.64
N ALA A 703 -4.61 -37.58 -11.36
CA ALA A 703 -4.94 -36.18 -11.14
C ALA A 703 -6.43 -35.90 -11.39
N ILE A 704 -6.98 -36.43 -12.49
CA ILE A 704 -8.41 -36.31 -12.81
C ILE A 704 -9.27 -37.01 -11.76
N ALA A 705 -8.93 -38.25 -11.39
CA ALA A 705 -9.69 -39.00 -10.39
C ALA A 705 -9.66 -38.33 -9.00
N SER A 706 -8.50 -37.80 -8.58
CA SER A 706 -8.34 -37.09 -7.31
C SER A 706 -9.20 -35.83 -7.26
N TYR A 707 -9.21 -35.06 -8.36
CA TYR A 707 -10.05 -33.87 -8.49
C TYR A 707 -11.54 -34.23 -8.44
N GLU A 708 -11.98 -35.25 -9.17
CA GLU A 708 -13.38 -35.70 -9.18
C GLU A 708 -13.85 -36.19 -7.80
N GLN A 709 -12.97 -36.80 -7.01
CA GLN A 709 -13.31 -37.32 -5.69
C GLN A 709 -13.31 -36.25 -4.59
N SER A 710 -12.35 -35.33 -4.62
CA SER A 710 -12.05 -34.45 -3.48
C SER A 710 -12.26 -32.96 -3.76
N GLY A 711 -12.37 -32.54 -5.03
CA GLY A 711 -12.41 -31.14 -5.44
C GLY A 711 -11.12 -30.37 -5.16
N VAL A 712 -10.06 -31.05 -4.71
CA VAL A 712 -8.76 -30.46 -4.40
C VAL A 712 -7.82 -30.65 -5.58
N ILE A 713 -7.19 -29.56 -6.02
CA ILE A 713 -6.03 -29.59 -6.93
C ILE A 713 -4.82 -29.89 -6.05
N ALA A 714 -4.53 -31.17 -5.81
CA ALA A 714 -3.40 -31.59 -4.99
C ALA A 714 -2.46 -32.46 -5.80
N VAL A 715 -1.43 -31.88 -6.44
CA VAL A 715 -0.22 -32.64 -6.73
C VAL A 715 1.04 -31.74 -6.74
N HIS A 716 2.07 -32.14 -5.98
CA HIS A 716 3.44 -31.68 -6.16
C HIS A 716 4.06 -32.45 -7.35
N GLY A 717 4.67 -31.76 -8.33
CA GLY A 717 5.38 -32.42 -9.44
C GLY A 717 4.73 -32.33 -10.83
N VAL A 718 3.61 -31.62 -11.00
CA VAL A 718 2.85 -31.50 -12.27
C VAL A 718 3.70 -30.97 -13.42
N ASP A 719 4.43 -29.87 -13.17
CA ASP A 719 5.35 -29.27 -14.15
C ASP A 719 6.49 -30.21 -14.55
N HIS A 720 6.78 -31.25 -13.76
CA HIS A 720 7.84 -32.21 -14.04
C HIS A 720 7.43 -33.24 -15.08
N MET A 721 6.25 -33.82 -14.90
CA MET A 721 5.71 -34.83 -15.82
C MET A 721 5.34 -34.24 -17.17
N LEU A 722 4.69 -33.07 -17.17
CA LEU A 722 4.20 -32.43 -18.39
C LEU A 722 5.34 -31.92 -19.28
N SER A 723 6.38 -31.30 -18.69
CA SER A 723 7.53 -30.85 -19.49
C SER A 723 8.33 -32.00 -20.09
N ALA A 724 8.54 -33.09 -19.34
CA ALA A 724 9.22 -34.28 -19.87
C ALA A 724 8.41 -34.95 -20.98
N PHE A 725 7.08 -35.05 -20.81
CA PHE A 725 6.18 -35.55 -21.85
C PHE A 725 6.26 -34.72 -23.14
N LEU A 726 6.16 -33.38 -23.05
CA LEU A 726 6.25 -32.51 -24.22
C LEU A 726 7.64 -32.54 -24.86
N PHE A 727 8.71 -32.65 -24.08
CA PHE A 727 10.09 -32.81 -24.59
C PHE A 727 10.26 -34.12 -25.38
N CYS A 728 9.71 -35.23 -24.89
CA CYS A 728 9.69 -36.49 -25.64
C CYS A 728 8.79 -36.41 -26.88
N GLY A 729 7.62 -35.78 -26.76
CA GLY A 729 6.69 -35.58 -27.86
C GLY A 729 7.21 -34.65 -28.96
N TYR A 730 8.18 -33.78 -28.65
CA TYR A 730 8.91 -32.99 -29.63
C TYR A 730 9.78 -33.88 -30.54
N ALA A 731 10.54 -34.81 -29.97
CA ALA A 731 11.45 -35.66 -30.75
C ALA A 731 10.75 -36.84 -31.44
N HIS A 732 9.79 -37.47 -30.76
CA HIS A 732 9.10 -38.67 -31.23
C HIS A 732 7.59 -38.58 -30.95
N PRO A 733 6.86 -37.73 -31.70
CA PRO A 733 5.44 -37.47 -31.46
C PRO A 733 4.55 -38.72 -31.57
N GLU A 734 4.96 -39.73 -32.34
CA GLU A 734 4.25 -41.00 -32.52
C GLU A 734 4.34 -41.96 -31.33
N LEU A 735 5.25 -41.71 -30.38
CA LEU A 735 5.51 -42.59 -29.25
C LEU A 735 4.87 -42.13 -27.94
N VAL A 736 4.20 -40.97 -27.95
CA VAL A 736 3.59 -40.37 -26.76
C VAL A 736 2.06 -40.36 -26.83
N ASP A 737 1.41 -40.45 -25.68
CA ASP A 737 -0.04 -40.54 -25.50
C ASP A 737 -0.69 -39.15 -25.46
N TRP A 738 -0.94 -38.60 -26.65
CA TRP A 738 -1.64 -37.33 -26.83
C TRP A 738 -3.09 -37.34 -26.33
N ASP A 739 -3.70 -38.51 -26.25
CA ASP A 739 -5.06 -38.73 -25.75
C ASP A 739 -5.15 -38.40 -24.24
N SER A 740 -4.15 -38.83 -23.45
CA SER A 740 -4.05 -38.49 -22.02
C SER A 740 -3.75 -37.02 -21.80
N PHE A 741 -2.88 -36.42 -22.63
CA PHE A 741 -2.64 -34.97 -22.64
C PHE A 741 -3.94 -34.19 -22.91
N ALA A 742 -4.70 -34.60 -23.91
CA ALA A 742 -5.99 -34.01 -24.26
C ALA A 742 -6.99 -34.05 -23.10
N LYS A 743 -7.10 -35.19 -22.40
CA LYS A 743 -7.99 -35.33 -21.23
C LYS A 743 -7.60 -34.41 -20.08
N LEU A 744 -6.31 -34.28 -19.78
CA LEU A 744 -5.83 -33.37 -18.74
C LEU A 744 -6.16 -31.92 -19.08
N MET A 745 -5.86 -31.49 -20.31
CA MET A 745 -6.16 -30.14 -20.82
C MET A 745 -7.65 -29.78 -20.78
N LEU A 746 -8.53 -30.76 -21.04
CA LEU A 746 -10.00 -30.60 -20.96
C LEU A 746 -10.55 -30.67 -19.53
N SER A 747 -9.80 -31.24 -18.59
CA SER A 747 -10.25 -31.40 -17.21
C SER A 747 -10.14 -30.10 -16.41
N ASN A 748 -10.92 -29.99 -15.33
CA ASN A 748 -10.75 -28.94 -14.31
C ASN A 748 -9.73 -29.33 -13.22
N ALA A 749 -9.07 -30.48 -13.36
CA ALA A 749 -8.07 -30.97 -12.41
C ALA A 749 -6.78 -30.14 -12.43
N GLU A 750 -6.56 -29.35 -13.49
CA GLU A 750 -5.40 -28.49 -13.66
C GLU A 750 -5.81 -27.01 -13.61
N ALA A 751 -5.05 -26.19 -12.88
CA ALA A 751 -5.34 -24.78 -12.78
C ALA A 751 -5.14 -24.08 -14.13
N LEU A 752 -5.98 -23.09 -14.43
CA LEU A 752 -5.95 -22.37 -15.71
C LEU A 752 -4.57 -21.77 -16.03
N GLN A 753 -3.79 -21.35 -15.03
CA GLN A 753 -2.47 -20.75 -15.24
C GLN A 753 -1.46 -21.76 -15.80
N ASP A 754 -1.56 -23.02 -15.38
CA ASP A 754 -0.59 -24.06 -15.71
C ASP A 754 -0.77 -24.53 -17.18
N LYS A 755 -1.98 -24.37 -17.73
CA LYS A 755 -2.31 -24.61 -19.14
C LYS A 755 -1.65 -23.64 -20.12
N ARG A 756 -1.04 -22.53 -19.65
CA ARG A 756 -0.40 -21.55 -20.54
C ARG A 756 0.83 -22.11 -21.26
N TRP A 757 1.66 -22.84 -20.54
CA TRP A 757 2.93 -23.34 -21.09
C TRP A 757 2.70 -24.43 -22.15
N PRO A 758 1.82 -25.44 -21.94
CA PRO A 758 1.47 -26.41 -22.98
C PRO A 758 0.88 -25.78 -24.25
N LEU A 759 0.01 -24.76 -24.11
CA LEU A 759 -0.54 -24.05 -25.27
C LEU A 759 0.54 -23.30 -26.04
N LYS A 760 1.49 -22.68 -25.35
CA LYS A 760 2.66 -22.05 -26.00
C LYS A 760 3.53 -23.08 -26.70
N PHE A 761 3.75 -24.26 -26.10
CA PHE A 761 4.47 -25.35 -26.74
C PHE A 761 3.78 -25.77 -28.05
N LEU A 762 2.46 -26.01 -28.03
CA LEU A 762 1.71 -26.35 -29.24
C LEU A 762 1.78 -25.24 -30.30
N ILE A 763 1.69 -23.97 -29.92
CA ILE A 763 1.90 -22.85 -30.84
C ILE A 763 3.27 -22.95 -31.50
N HIS A 764 4.32 -23.37 -30.78
CA HIS A 764 5.70 -23.36 -31.28
C HIS A 764 6.11 -24.60 -32.08
N PHE A 765 5.45 -25.75 -31.87
CA PHE A 765 5.89 -27.03 -32.42
C PHE A 765 4.83 -27.75 -33.28
N SER A 766 3.62 -27.19 -33.43
CA SER A 766 2.53 -27.83 -34.18
C SER A 766 2.87 -28.27 -35.62
N ASN A 767 3.78 -27.58 -36.29
CA ASN A 767 4.14 -27.86 -37.68
C ASN A 767 4.99 -29.12 -37.83
N GLU A 768 5.64 -29.54 -36.75
CA GLU A 768 6.51 -30.72 -36.69
C GLU A 768 5.73 -31.99 -36.29
N LEU A 769 4.46 -31.84 -35.87
CA LEU A 769 3.59 -32.94 -35.51
C LEU A 769 2.97 -33.62 -36.75
N PRO A 770 2.83 -34.96 -36.75
CA PRO A 770 2.10 -35.69 -37.79
C PRO A 770 0.64 -35.24 -37.94
N ASP A 771 0.12 -35.26 -39.17
CA ASP A 771 -1.22 -34.77 -39.53
C ASP A 771 -2.34 -35.32 -38.62
N GLY A 772 -2.34 -36.63 -38.36
CA GLY A 772 -3.35 -37.27 -37.50
C GLY A 772 -3.36 -36.76 -36.06
N ILE A 773 -2.18 -36.47 -35.49
CA ILE A 773 -2.06 -35.92 -34.13
C ILE A 773 -2.52 -34.46 -34.10
N ARG A 774 -2.23 -33.69 -35.15
CA ARG A 774 -2.70 -32.30 -35.24
C ARG A 774 -4.22 -32.21 -35.30
N GLU A 775 -4.88 -33.10 -36.04
CA GLU A 775 -6.35 -33.17 -36.11
C GLU A 775 -6.97 -33.51 -34.74
N GLU A 776 -6.37 -34.47 -34.02
CA GLU A 776 -6.81 -34.87 -32.68
C GLU A 776 -6.70 -33.70 -31.68
N LEU A 777 -5.52 -33.05 -31.62
CA LEU A 777 -5.27 -31.91 -30.75
C LEU A 777 -6.16 -30.70 -31.11
N PHE A 778 -6.42 -30.47 -32.40
CA PHE A 778 -7.33 -29.42 -32.85
C PHE A 778 -8.78 -29.69 -32.39
N SER A 779 -9.25 -30.93 -32.50
CA SER A 779 -10.56 -31.35 -32.02
C SER A 779 -10.70 -31.15 -30.50
N MET A 780 -9.67 -31.53 -29.74
CA MET A 780 -9.59 -31.30 -28.31
C MET A 780 -9.66 -29.81 -27.95
N LEU A 781 -8.83 -28.97 -28.55
CA LEU A 781 -8.83 -27.54 -28.27
C LEU A 781 -10.15 -26.88 -28.68
N SER A 782 -10.78 -27.37 -29.75
CA SER A 782 -12.12 -26.94 -30.17
C SER A 782 -13.17 -27.23 -29.09
N CYS A 783 -13.09 -28.38 -28.42
CA CYS A 783 -13.95 -28.69 -27.27
C CYS A 783 -13.62 -27.77 -26.08
N PHE A 784 -12.34 -27.59 -25.77
CA PHE A 784 -11.85 -26.74 -24.68
C PHE A 784 -12.38 -25.30 -24.78
N VAL A 785 -12.22 -24.64 -25.94
CA VAL A 785 -12.68 -23.26 -26.14
C VAL A 785 -14.20 -23.13 -26.12
N LYS A 786 -14.94 -24.17 -26.55
CA LYS A 786 -16.41 -24.19 -26.48
C LYS A 786 -16.93 -24.27 -25.05
N SER A 787 -16.24 -25.01 -24.19
CA SER A 787 -16.58 -25.13 -22.75
C SER A 787 -16.02 -24.00 -21.89
N PHE A 788 -15.23 -23.08 -22.44
CA PHE A 788 -14.54 -22.05 -21.67
C PHE A 788 -15.45 -20.86 -21.33
N GLU A 789 -15.67 -20.61 -20.03
CA GLU A 789 -16.57 -19.55 -19.57
C GLU A 789 -15.96 -18.14 -19.64
N ASP A 790 -14.70 -17.98 -19.22
CA ASP A 790 -14.03 -16.66 -19.13
C ASP A 790 -13.29 -16.28 -20.43
N LYS A 791 -14.00 -15.64 -21.35
CA LYS A 791 -13.42 -15.17 -22.62
C LYS A 791 -12.44 -14.00 -22.47
N ALA A 792 -12.29 -13.40 -21.27
CA ALA A 792 -11.28 -12.38 -21.03
C ALA A 792 -9.90 -13.00 -20.72
N ASN A 793 -9.86 -14.26 -20.29
CA ASN A 793 -8.65 -14.95 -19.88
C ASN A 793 -7.65 -15.16 -21.03
N ILE A 794 -6.36 -14.99 -20.76
CA ILE A 794 -5.30 -15.19 -21.77
C ILE A 794 -5.21 -16.64 -22.27
N VAL A 795 -5.57 -17.62 -21.45
CA VAL A 795 -5.53 -19.06 -21.80
C VAL A 795 -6.50 -19.36 -22.95
N TYR A 796 -7.67 -18.73 -22.93
CA TYR A 796 -8.66 -18.82 -24.01
C TYR A 796 -8.07 -18.36 -25.34
N TRP A 797 -7.35 -17.23 -25.34
CA TRP A 797 -6.74 -16.68 -26.55
C TRP A 797 -5.54 -17.48 -27.04
N LEU A 798 -4.71 -17.99 -26.12
CA LEU A 798 -3.61 -18.91 -26.45
C LEU A 798 -4.13 -20.21 -27.07
N ALA A 799 -5.30 -20.70 -26.65
CA ALA A 799 -5.91 -21.88 -27.26
C ALA A 799 -6.29 -21.64 -28.73
N TYR A 800 -6.84 -20.47 -29.06
CA TYR A 800 -7.09 -20.10 -30.46
C TYR A 800 -5.81 -19.96 -31.28
N GLU A 801 -4.74 -19.41 -30.72
CA GLU A 801 -3.43 -19.36 -31.38
C GLU A 801 -2.87 -20.77 -31.64
N ALA A 802 -2.98 -21.68 -30.67
CA ALA A 802 -2.58 -23.08 -30.84
C ALA A 802 -3.43 -23.78 -31.91
N MET A 803 -4.76 -23.60 -31.90
CA MET A 803 -5.67 -24.13 -32.91
C MET A 803 -5.31 -23.67 -34.33
N ALA A 804 -5.01 -22.37 -34.50
CA ALA A 804 -4.58 -21.82 -35.79
C ALA A 804 -3.25 -22.41 -36.30
N SER A 805 -2.43 -22.90 -35.38
CA SER A 805 -1.14 -23.52 -35.68
C SER A 805 -1.27 -25.03 -36.00
N LEU A 806 -2.34 -25.68 -35.52
CA LEU A 806 -2.60 -27.12 -35.73
C LEU A 806 -3.39 -27.42 -37.00
N CYS A 807 -4.33 -26.54 -37.40
CA CYS A 807 -5.18 -26.77 -38.57
C CYS A 807 -5.08 -25.61 -39.57
N GLU A 808 -4.57 -25.91 -40.77
CA GLU A 808 -4.45 -24.92 -41.84
C GLU A 808 -5.81 -24.48 -42.40
N ASP A 809 -6.75 -25.41 -42.57
CA ASP A 809 -8.06 -25.14 -43.16
C ASP A 809 -8.91 -24.17 -42.31
N GLU A 810 -8.80 -24.27 -40.98
CA GLU A 810 -9.55 -23.43 -40.03
C GLU A 810 -8.81 -22.14 -39.64
N ARG A 811 -7.52 -22.00 -40.03
CA ARG A 811 -6.67 -20.87 -39.65
C ARG A 811 -7.28 -19.52 -40.01
N GLN A 812 -7.92 -19.41 -41.19
CA GLN A 812 -8.59 -18.17 -41.61
C GLN A 812 -9.78 -17.82 -40.71
N ASN A 813 -10.65 -18.79 -40.41
CA ASN A 813 -11.82 -18.58 -39.55
C ASN A 813 -11.39 -18.10 -38.15
N ILE A 814 -10.29 -18.65 -37.63
CA ILE A 814 -9.73 -18.26 -36.34
C ILE A 814 -9.15 -16.85 -36.38
N ILE A 815 -8.42 -16.49 -37.43
CA ILE A 815 -7.91 -15.13 -37.62
C ILE A 815 -9.06 -14.12 -37.65
N ASP A 816 -10.12 -14.40 -38.41
CA ASP A 816 -11.30 -13.53 -38.50
C ASP A 816 -11.99 -13.37 -37.14
N TYR A 817 -12.06 -14.45 -36.36
CA TYR A 817 -12.57 -14.44 -34.99
C TYR A 817 -11.70 -13.58 -34.06
N LEU A 818 -10.37 -13.71 -34.12
CA LEU A 818 -9.44 -12.93 -33.30
C LEU A 818 -9.47 -11.42 -33.65
N ILE A 819 -9.58 -11.08 -34.94
CA ILE A 819 -9.75 -9.70 -35.41
C ILE A 819 -11.04 -9.10 -34.86
N SER A 820 -12.15 -9.83 -34.97
CA SER A 820 -13.46 -9.39 -34.46
C SER A 820 -13.45 -9.12 -32.95
N ASN A 821 -12.56 -9.79 -32.21
CA ASN A 821 -12.38 -9.62 -30.77
C ASN A 821 -11.19 -8.70 -30.40
N LYS A 822 -10.64 -7.94 -31.36
CA LYS A 822 -9.55 -6.98 -31.18
C LYS A 822 -8.26 -7.60 -30.61
N ARG A 823 -7.98 -8.87 -30.92
CA ARG A 823 -6.77 -9.60 -30.48
C ARG A 823 -5.65 -9.52 -31.52
N TYR A 824 -5.23 -8.30 -31.85
CA TYR A 824 -4.29 -8.05 -32.96
C TYR A 824 -2.90 -8.68 -32.74
N ASN A 825 -2.41 -8.72 -31.50
CA ASN A 825 -1.13 -9.38 -31.17
C ASN A 825 -1.12 -10.87 -31.47
N ALA A 826 -2.25 -11.55 -31.24
CA ALA A 826 -2.39 -12.98 -31.54
C ALA A 826 -2.39 -13.21 -33.06
N VAL A 827 -3.14 -12.38 -33.80
CA VAL A 827 -3.17 -12.41 -35.26
C VAL A 827 -1.77 -12.19 -35.84
N ALA A 828 -1.06 -11.17 -35.38
CA ALA A 828 0.29 -10.88 -35.84
C ALA A 828 1.26 -12.05 -35.64
N ARG A 829 1.23 -12.72 -34.48
CA ARG A 829 2.03 -13.92 -34.23
C ARG A 829 1.69 -15.08 -35.16
N ILE A 830 0.41 -15.31 -35.43
CA ILE A 830 -0.04 -16.35 -36.37
C ILE A 830 0.47 -16.05 -37.79
N VAL A 831 0.33 -14.80 -38.25
CA VAL A 831 0.79 -14.40 -39.60
C VAL A 831 2.31 -14.45 -39.73
N GLN A 832 3.05 -14.03 -38.70
CA GLN A 832 4.51 -14.16 -38.67
C GLN A 832 4.96 -15.61 -38.85
N ARG A 833 4.22 -16.54 -38.26
CA ARG A 833 4.53 -17.96 -38.30
C ARG A 833 4.08 -18.64 -39.59
N PHE A 834 2.99 -18.16 -40.20
CA PHE A 834 2.42 -18.67 -41.44
C PHE A 834 2.25 -17.53 -42.45
N PRO A 835 3.34 -17.05 -43.07
CA PRO A 835 3.32 -15.86 -43.92
C PRO A 835 2.81 -16.18 -45.34
N ALA A 836 1.58 -16.65 -45.46
CA ALA A 836 0.91 -16.76 -46.75
C ALA A 836 0.55 -15.37 -47.28
N GLU A 837 0.62 -15.18 -48.59
CA GLU A 837 0.35 -13.91 -49.28
C GLU A 837 -0.97 -13.24 -48.82
N ARG A 838 -2.02 -14.03 -48.66
CA ARG A 838 -3.33 -13.56 -48.16
C ARG A 838 -3.28 -12.96 -46.76
N TYR A 839 -2.49 -13.53 -45.85
CA TYR A 839 -2.37 -13.10 -44.46
C TYR A 839 -1.45 -11.89 -44.32
N VAL A 840 -0.40 -11.86 -45.12
CA VAL A 840 0.44 -10.67 -45.30
C VAL A 840 -0.42 -9.51 -45.80
N GLN A 841 -1.24 -9.71 -46.84
CA GLN A 841 -2.13 -8.69 -47.38
C GLN A 841 -3.17 -8.21 -46.36
N LEU A 842 -3.67 -9.12 -45.52
CA LEU A 842 -4.50 -8.76 -44.38
C LEU A 842 -3.74 -7.84 -43.43
N MET A 843 -2.51 -8.18 -43.04
CA MET A 843 -1.70 -7.35 -42.13
C MET A 843 -1.36 -5.97 -42.73
N VAL A 844 -1.11 -5.89 -44.03
CA VAL A 844 -0.97 -4.62 -44.77
C VAL A 844 -2.26 -3.80 -44.71
N THR A 845 -3.42 -4.45 -44.81
CA THR A 845 -4.72 -3.79 -44.67
C THR A 845 -4.95 -3.31 -43.25
N MET A 846 -4.56 -4.11 -42.24
CA MET A 846 -4.61 -3.74 -40.82
C MET A 846 -3.77 -2.49 -40.54
N LEU A 847 -2.58 -2.41 -41.14
CA LEU A 847 -1.69 -1.25 -41.05
C LEU A 847 -2.28 0.00 -41.71
N LYS A 848 -2.95 -0.14 -42.86
CA LYS A 848 -3.48 0.99 -43.64
C LYS A 848 -4.81 1.53 -43.13
N MET A 849 -5.63 0.69 -42.49
CA MET A 849 -7.03 1.02 -42.15
C MET A 849 -7.39 0.77 -40.68
N GLY A 850 -6.45 0.32 -39.85
CA GLY A 850 -6.68 0.00 -38.44
C GLY A 850 -6.61 1.20 -37.48
N PRO A 851 -7.16 1.07 -36.25
CA PRO A 851 -6.86 1.99 -35.13
C PRO A 851 -5.37 1.89 -34.72
N ALA A 852 -4.82 2.93 -34.08
CA ALA A 852 -3.38 3.05 -33.76
C ALA A 852 -2.73 1.73 -33.29
N GLY A 853 -3.14 1.14 -32.16
CA GLY A 853 -2.52 -0.09 -31.64
C GLY A 853 -2.58 -1.33 -32.56
N MET A 854 -3.48 -1.37 -33.55
CA MET A 854 -3.52 -2.40 -34.60
C MET A 854 -2.45 -2.15 -35.68
N CYS A 855 -2.21 -0.88 -36.01
CA CYS A 855 -1.16 -0.45 -36.92
C CYS A 855 0.23 -0.70 -36.33
N ASP A 856 0.43 -0.42 -35.05
CA ASP A 856 1.69 -0.62 -34.33
C ASP A 856 2.12 -2.09 -34.39
N THR A 857 1.18 -2.97 -34.04
CA THR A 857 1.38 -4.42 -34.04
C THR A 857 1.65 -4.95 -35.46
N ALA A 858 0.91 -4.47 -36.46
CA ALA A 858 1.08 -4.88 -37.86
C ALA A 858 2.41 -4.42 -38.43
N ALA A 859 2.87 -3.20 -38.10
CA ALA A 859 4.15 -2.66 -38.55
C ALA A 859 5.33 -3.49 -38.02
N GLY A 860 5.40 -3.71 -36.71
CA GLY A 860 6.46 -4.54 -36.11
C GLY A 860 6.45 -5.97 -36.66
N ALA A 861 5.26 -6.52 -36.95
CA ALA A 861 5.14 -7.85 -37.50
C ALA A 861 5.63 -7.99 -38.94
N LEU A 862 5.30 -7.03 -39.80
CA LEU A 862 5.77 -6.95 -41.19
C LEU A 862 7.28 -6.73 -41.26
N THR A 863 7.84 -5.90 -40.39
CA THR A 863 9.30 -5.73 -40.30
C THR A 863 10.02 -7.02 -39.98
N LYS A 864 9.50 -7.80 -39.02
CA LYS A 864 10.08 -9.10 -38.67
C LYS A 864 10.02 -10.10 -39.84
N LEU A 865 8.94 -10.08 -40.62
CA LEU A 865 8.81 -10.90 -41.83
C LEU A 865 9.79 -10.49 -42.93
N GLU A 866 10.07 -9.20 -43.08
CA GLU A 866 11.08 -8.69 -44.02
C GLU A 866 12.49 -9.10 -43.61
N LEU A 867 12.83 -8.96 -42.33
CA LEU A 867 14.13 -9.35 -41.79
C LEU A 867 14.40 -10.85 -41.96
N CYS A 868 13.38 -11.68 -41.86
CA CYS A 868 13.50 -13.12 -42.06
C CYS A 868 13.30 -13.53 -43.54
N ASN A 869 13.13 -12.58 -44.47
CA ASN A 869 12.86 -12.81 -45.89
C ASN A 869 11.65 -13.73 -46.19
N PHE A 870 10.64 -13.73 -45.32
CA PHE A 870 9.48 -14.63 -45.40
C PHE A 870 8.21 -13.99 -45.98
N GLY A 871 8.26 -12.72 -46.38
CA GLY A 871 7.10 -11.94 -46.83
C GLY A 871 6.96 -11.69 -48.34
N GLY A 872 8.02 -11.96 -49.11
CA GLY A 872 8.08 -11.65 -50.54
C GLY A 872 7.93 -10.15 -50.85
N VAL A 873 7.74 -9.83 -52.14
CA VAL A 873 7.74 -8.45 -52.66
C VAL A 873 6.74 -7.53 -51.95
N ILE A 874 5.59 -8.05 -51.52
CA ILE A 874 4.53 -7.26 -50.86
C ILE A 874 5.00 -6.73 -49.49
N VAL A 875 5.73 -7.54 -48.72
CA VAL A 875 6.27 -7.09 -47.42
C VAL A 875 7.39 -6.08 -47.66
N THR A 876 8.30 -6.35 -48.59
CA THR A 876 9.39 -5.44 -48.94
C THR A 876 8.84 -4.06 -49.34
N GLU A 877 7.89 -4.01 -50.27
CA GLU A 877 7.28 -2.75 -50.73
C GLU A 877 6.51 -2.04 -49.60
N THR A 878 5.85 -2.78 -48.71
CA THR A 878 5.11 -2.19 -47.59
C THR A 878 6.04 -1.61 -46.53
N VAL A 879 7.11 -2.34 -46.16
CA VAL A 879 8.09 -1.85 -45.20
C VAL A 879 8.88 -0.67 -45.79
N GLU A 880 9.18 -0.71 -47.09
CA GLU A 880 9.76 0.44 -47.82
C GLU A 880 8.81 1.66 -47.79
N ASP A 881 7.50 1.47 -48.01
CA ASP A 881 6.50 2.55 -47.94
C ASP A 881 6.38 3.11 -46.51
N ILE A 882 6.44 2.27 -45.47
CA ILE A 882 6.49 2.73 -44.07
C ILE A 882 7.74 3.59 -43.84
N MET A 883 8.91 3.12 -44.26
CA MET A 883 10.17 3.83 -44.07
C MET A 883 10.24 5.14 -44.86
N ALA A 884 9.60 5.20 -46.04
CA ALA A 884 9.52 6.41 -46.85
C ALA A 884 8.46 7.38 -46.33
N ASN A 885 7.22 6.91 -46.17
CA ASN A 885 6.00 7.73 -46.06
C ASN A 885 5.25 7.55 -44.73
N GLY A 886 5.65 6.61 -43.87
CA GLY A 886 5.02 6.36 -42.57
C GLY A 886 5.26 7.46 -41.53
N THR A 887 4.54 7.38 -40.41
CA THR A 887 4.75 8.28 -39.26
C THR A 887 6.08 8.01 -38.57
N LEU A 888 6.59 8.96 -37.76
CA LEU A 888 7.84 8.75 -37.02
C LEU A 888 7.76 7.51 -36.12
N ALA A 889 6.64 7.33 -35.40
CA ALA A 889 6.38 6.14 -34.58
C ALA A 889 6.42 4.83 -35.40
N GLN A 890 5.86 4.82 -36.61
CA GLN A 890 5.93 3.65 -37.49
C GLN A 890 7.36 3.32 -37.93
N LYS A 891 8.18 4.34 -38.20
CA LYS A 891 9.58 4.18 -38.56
C LYS A 891 10.43 3.73 -37.36
N GLU A 892 10.12 4.23 -36.17
CA GLU A 892 10.77 3.82 -34.91
C GLU A 892 10.49 2.34 -34.59
N TRP A 893 9.28 1.83 -34.82
CA TRP A 893 9.02 0.38 -34.67
C TRP A 893 9.80 -0.48 -35.65
N VAL A 894 9.99 -0.01 -36.88
CA VAL A 894 10.84 -0.72 -37.86
C VAL A 894 12.28 -0.77 -37.33
N ALA A 895 12.80 0.35 -36.81
CA ALA A 895 14.14 0.42 -36.22
C ALA A 895 14.28 -0.48 -34.98
N GLU A 896 13.29 -0.49 -34.09
CA GLU A 896 13.27 -1.31 -32.88
C GLU A 896 13.28 -2.82 -33.21
N ALA A 897 12.43 -3.25 -34.14
CA ALA A 897 12.41 -4.65 -34.60
C ALA A 897 13.74 -5.07 -35.27
N VAL A 898 14.45 -4.14 -35.91
CA VAL A 898 15.78 -4.37 -36.50
C VAL A 898 16.86 -4.49 -35.43
N ILE A 899 16.81 -3.67 -34.38
CA ILE A 899 17.75 -3.70 -33.25
C ILE A 899 17.64 -5.04 -32.50
N GLU A 900 16.41 -5.52 -32.26
CA GLU A 900 16.16 -6.78 -31.56
C GLU A 900 16.43 -8.04 -32.40
N SER A 901 16.56 -7.89 -33.72
CA SER A 901 16.74 -9.01 -34.63
C SER A 901 18.19 -9.49 -34.65
N THR A 902 18.39 -10.80 -34.83
CA THR A 902 19.70 -11.40 -35.13
C THR A 902 19.96 -11.53 -36.63
N GLU A 903 18.96 -11.28 -37.48
CA GLU A 903 19.01 -11.46 -38.93
C GLU A 903 19.76 -10.32 -39.66
N GLU A 904 20.25 -10.61 -40.87
CA GLU A 904 20.95 -9.63 -41.72
C GLU A 904 19.98 -8.58 -42.28
N ILE A 905 20.33 -7.30 -42.15
CA ILE A 905 19.48 -6.18 -42.58
C ILE A 905 19.54 -6.03 -44.11
N PRO A 906 18.41 -6.08 -44.83
CA PRO A 906 18.38 -5.86 -46.28
C PRO A 906 19.00 -4.51 -46.66
N ALA A 907 19.83 -4.48 -47.70
CA ALA A 907 20.61 -3.29 -48.09
C ALA A 907 19.76 -2.02 -48.29
N ARG A 908 18.57 -2.15 -48.89
CA ARG A 908 17.64 -1.03 -49.08
C ARG A 908 17.02 -0.53 -47.77
N MET A 909 16.75 -1.44 -46.83
CA MET A 909 16.27 -1.08 -45.49
C MET A 909 17.37 -0.39 -44.70
N ARG A 910 18.62 -0.89 -44.79
CA ARG A 910 19.82 -0.30 -44.18
C ARG A 910 19.98 1.18 -44.59
N GLU A 911 19.87 1.49 -45.88
CA GLU A 911 19.93 2.88 -46.38
C GLU A 911 18.85 3.80 -45.76
N ARG A 912 17.63 3.29 -45.59
CA ARG A 912 16.52 4.04 -44.99
C ARG A 912 16.66 4.21 -43.48
N LEU A 913 17.22 3.21 -42.79
CA LEU A 913 17.52 3.27 -41.35
C LEU A 913 18.63 4.27 -41.04
N ILE A 914 19.68 4.32 -41.88
CA ILE A 914 20.74 5.36 -41.79
C ILE A 914 20.12 6.76 -41.92
N ALA A 915 19.20 6.95 -42.87
CA ALA A 915 18.50 8.23 -43.03
C ALA A 915 17.56 8.58 -41.87
N LEU A 916 17.12 7.58 -41.09
CA LEU A 916 16.24 7.75 -39.94
C LEU A 916 17.02 8.16 -38.67
N GLU A 917 18.33 7.84 -38.59
CA GLU A 917 19.19 8.10 -37.41
C GLU A 917 19.07 9.53 -36.88
N ASP A 918 19.03 10.52 -37.78
CA ASP A 918 18.97 11.94 -37.42
C ASP A 918 17.62 12.37 -36.85
N SER A 919 16.56 11.59 -37.07
CA SER A 919 15.17 11.89 -36.68
C SER A 919 14.70 11.14 -35.43
N ILE A 920 15.47 10.16 -34.93
CA ILE A 920 15.14 9.31 -33.78
C ILE A 920 15.95 9.69 -32.53
N GLY A 921 15.42 9.29 -31.36
CA GLY A 921 16.02 9.55 -30.05
C GLY A 921 17.45 8.99 -29.88
N SER A 922 18.24 9.62 -29.01
CA SER A 922 19.68 9.36 -28.87
C SER A 922 20.03 7.90 -28.50
N SER A 923 19.20 7.24 -27.68
CA SER A 923 19.39 5.83 -27.30
C SER A 923 19.16 4.88 -28.48
N MET A 924 18.05 5.07 -29.22
CA MET A 924 17.73 4.24 -30.39
C MET A 924 18.73 4.48 -31.53
N ARG A 925 19.18 5.73 -31.72
CA ARG A 925 20.26 6.07 -32.66
C ARG A 925 21.55 5.30 -32.35
N LYS A 926 21.92 5.18 -31.07
CA LYS A 926 23.13 4.45 -30.65
C LYS A 926 22.99 2.94 -30.94
N ALA A 927 21.90 2.33 -30.50
CA ALA A 927 21.66 0.90 -30.72
C ALA A 927 21.51 0.55 -32.21
N LEU A 928 20.86 1.43 -32.98
CA LEU A 928 20.73 1.28 -34.43
C LEU A 928 22.09 1.40 -35.13
N LYS A 929 22.95 2.34 -34.72
CA LYS A 929 24.33 2.45 -35.23
C LYS A 929 25.16 1.21 -34.94
N GLU A 930 25.13 0.73 -33.70
CA GLU A 930 25.83 -0.51 -33.31
C GLU A 930 25.37 -1.70 -34.16
N LYS A 931 24.09 -1.76 -34.53
CA LYS A 931 23.53 -2.79 -35.40
C LYS A 931 23.86 -2.59 -36.89
N LEU A 932 23.97 -1.35 -37.37
CA LEU A 932 24.29 -0.99 -38.76
C LEU A 932 25.80 -0.94 -39.04
N ASP A 933 26.66 -0.94 -38.02
CA ASP A 933 28.11 -1.02 -38.16
C ASP A 933 28.63 -2.48 -38.18
N VAL A 934 27.74 -3.45 -37.90
CA VAL A 934 27.91 -4.90 -38.12
C VAL A 934 27.35 -5.29 -39.49
#